data_AF-A0A7L6WQB6-F1
#
_entry.id   AF-A0A7L6WQB6-F1
#
_cell.length_a   1.000
_cell.length_b   1.000
_cell.length_c   1.000
_cell.angle_alpha   90.00
_cell.angle_beta   90.00
_cell.angle_gamma   90.00
#
_symmetry.space_group_name_H-M   'P 1'
#
loop_
_entity.id
_entity.type
_entity.pdbx_description
1 polymer ?
#
loop_
_entity_poly.entity_id
_entity_poly.type
_entity_poly.pdbx_seq_one_letter_code
_entity_poly.pdbx_strand_id
1 'polypeptide(L)'
;MLNKILYLKGFDGNGNEEKTDLAFAGIINEDGNVFKYYQPQNGFDSWFETFRKEILLENSNIFVYDLEAYASHFIIQALLRNGYQFFDRSDIDPIDKFAIGEQGRFTVYTKVGNDYKMVNFIEIFRYLDKSVDVWGYTRHFNTMNVDEFPYMPYGIALDKSYRNEVKSICIALDLAMQTHDFYRCFENRLYAKPSIAMQLLQRNVERLPLQKIKEFEPLEKYRGYRGNYQEKRYSKVKLTAPRGSLPQSFEIDESQYSVGSKDWFMAMEREIKEHKELLEAGVFTDWREKQKWERWYNQGKKYHYAILTKELRKFANPVARFSYRSGYNYLPPEKTNEWLTGRLGVTVDDNGHYAHHYSTKKLPKNAVGIVGNLEEFEKHYGHDNYLYIAMITRIVATVKDGKAPTIRPDRRNFEYTGIQDYSKLSVYYRHIDFSTPLNLSQPDFEYLLRNYDIETLEYELLVYDVDWELMDLLKQHKERWAKIKEQAKAKGDIVEYNYAKDNLNYVVGGLGARKTNPATPSYVAVANFINSYARCQTAELINKLGMDLFCYCAVDSLHFLLPESCLTNGKYDFRKLKAFLASKLGIELHPTKTGAWKVESVWNKAKFLNINIYGERDLSGEFITKVAGINRPLNEEELSPNYPIPIQVRTAVEGGTILKTVIKELPLSYDGVEKMRNTVE
;
A
#
# COMPACT_ATOMS: atom_id res chain seq x y z
N MET A 1 -1.67 -26.94 -16.03
CA MET A 1 -0.84 -25.72 -16.12
C MET A 1 0.45 -25.96 -15.37
N LEU A 2 1.60 -25.57 -15.94
CA LEU A 2 2.88 -25.69 -15.26
C LEU A 2 3.23 -24.33 -14.65
N ASN A 3 3.15 -24.24 -13.32
CA ASN A 3 3.80 -23.16 -12.59
C ASN A 3 5.26 -23.56 -12.40
N LYS A 4 6.18 -22.62 -12.67
CA LYS A 4 7.62 -22.85 -12.55
C LYS A 4 8.27 -21.67 -11.85
N ILE A 5 9.35 -21.94 -11.12
CA ILE A 5 10.25 -20.91 -10.58
C ILE A 5 11.48 -20.86 -11.48
N LEU A 6 11.84 -19.66 -11.93
CA LEU A 6 13.05 -19.39 -12.68
C LEU A 6 13.96 -18.48 -11.87
N TYR A 7 15.20 -18.92 -11.69
CA TYR A 7 16.27 -18.14 -11.09
C TYR A 7 17.37 -17.91 -12.13
N LEU A 8 17.76 -16.66 -12.34
CA LEU A 8 18.82 -16.26 -13.26
C LEU A 8 19.97 -15.63 -12.46
N LYS A 9 21.24 -15.97 -12.75
CA LYS A 9 22.39 -15.37 -12.06
C LYS A 9 23.65 -15.26 -12.93
N GLY A 10 24.48 -14.31 -12.51
CA GLY A 10 25.85 -14.04 -12.96
C GLY A 10 25.85 -13.13 -14.17
N PHE A 11 25.91 -11.82 -13.95
CA PHE A 11 25.83 -10.79 -14.97
C PHE A 11 26.82 -9.66 -14.65
N ASP A 12 27.92 -9.57 -15.40
CA ASP A 12 28.78 -8.39 -15.39
C ASP A 12 28.90 -7.86 -16.82
N GLY A 13 28.35 -6.68 -17.05
CA GLY A 13 28.38 -6.03 -18.35
C GLY A 13 29.68 -5.27 -18.55
N ASN A 14 30.60 -5.81 -19.35
CA ASN A 14 31.80 -5.07 -19.80
C ASN A 14 31.50 -4.14 -21.00
N GLY A 15 30.32 -3.52 -21.04
CA GLY A 15 29.95 -2.52 -22.06
C GLY A 15 29.74 -3.06 -23.48
N ASN A 16 29.56 -4.38 -23.66
CA ASN A 16 29.23 -4.98 -24.95
C ASN A 16 28.23 -6.14 -24.77
N GLU A 17 27.13 -6.12 -25.53
CA GLU A 17 26.05 -7.12 -25.49
C GLU A 17 26.55 -8.55 -25.78
N GLU A 18 27.53 -8.70 -26.67
CA GLU A 18 28.15 -9.99 -26.99
C GLU A 18 28.97 -10.58 -25.82
N LYS A 19 29.22 -9.79 -24.78
CA LYS A 19 29.96 -10.16 -23.57
C LYS A 19 29.11 -10.06 -22.30
N THR A 20 27.79 -9.87 -22.44
CA THR A 20 26.89 -9.97 -21.28
C THR A 20 26.68 -11.44 -21.00
N ASP A 21 27.56 -11.99 -20.17
CA ASP A 21 27.51 -13.40 -19.80
C ASP A 21 26.27 -13.62 -18.91
N LEU A 22 25.31 -14.45 -19.34
CA LEU A 22 24.45 -15.17 -18.40
C LEU A 22 25.29 -16.34 -17.90
N ALA A 23 25.76 -16.27 -16.66
CA ALA A 23 26.51 -17.39 -16.11
C ALA A 23 25.62 -18.65 -16.00
N PHE A 24 24.35 -18.50 -15.57
CA PHE A 24 23.43 -19.64 -15.41
C PHE A 24 21.95 -19.31 -15.18
N ALA A 25 21.08 -20.27 -15.50
CA ALA A 25 19.67 -20.28 -15.13
C ALA A 25 19.24 -21.63 -14.53
N GLY A 26 18.46 -21.60 -13.45
CA GLY A 26 17.83 -22.76 -12.84
C GLY A 26 16.31 -22.66 -12.93
N ILE A 27 15.65 -23.74 -13.33
CA ILE A 27 14.19 -23.83 -13.33
C ILE A 27 13.72 -25.04 -12.52
N ILE A 28 12.66 -24.85 -11.75
CA ILE A 28 11.98 -25.94 -11.06
C ILE A 28 10.47 -25.83 -11.30
N ASN A 29 9.80 -26.96 -11.46
CA ASN A 29 8.35 -27.02 -11.48
C ASN A 29 7.79 -26.88 -10.05
N GLU A 30 6.55 -26.41 -9.92
CA GLU A 30 5.80 -26.28 -8.65
C GLU A 30 5.77 -27.57 -7.80
N ASP A 31 5.93 -28.74 -8.40
CA ASP A 31 5.95 -30.01 -7.67
C ASP A 31 7.35 -30.39 -7.14
N GLY A 32 8.37 -29.55 -7.37
CA GLY A 32 9.76 -29.77 -6.97
C GLY A 32 10.47 -30.92 -7.70
N ASN A 33 9.76 -31.67 -8.54
CA ASN A 33 10.21 -32.96 -9.06
C ASN A 33 11.13 -32.84 -10.27
N VAL A 34 11.04 -31.74 -11.01
CA VAL A 34 11.83 -31.52 -12.22
C VAL A 34 12.61 -30.22 -12.07
N PHE A 35 13.90 -30.37 -11.78
CA PHE A 35 14.87 -29.28 -11.80
C PHE A 35 15.69 -29.36 -13.08
N LYS A 36 15.77 -28.27 -13.83
CA LYS A 36 16.65 -28.16 -14.99
C LYS A 36 17.61 -27.00 -14.81
N TYR A 37 18.78 -27.19 -15.39
CA TYR A 37 19.90 -26.30 -15.26
C TYR A 37 20.37 -25.89 -16.65
N TYR A 38 20.55 -24.60 -16.86
CA TYR A 38 20.97 -24.03 -18.14
C TYR A 38 22.31 -23.34 -17.97
N GLN A 39 23.32 -23.86 -18.67
CA GLN A 39 24.60 -23.20 -18.88
C GLN A 39 24.81 -23.06 -20.38
N PRO A 40 25.14 -21.87 -20.90
CA PRO A 40 25.48 -21.69 -22.30
C PRO A 40 26.85 -22.35 -22.57
N GLN A 41 26.88 -23.67 -22.80
CA GLN A 41 28.12 -24.36 -23.17
C GLN A 41 28.58 -23.99 -24.60
N ASN A 42 27.66 -23.46 -25.43
CA ASN A 42 27.87 -23.07 -26.83
C ASN A 42 27.32 -21.66 -27.13
N GLY A 43 27.35 -20.76 -26.14
CA GLY A 43 26.89 -19.38 -26.29
C GLY A 43 25.38 -19.16 -26.18
N PHE A 44 24.97 -17.90 -26.36
CA PHE A 44 23.62 -17.38 -26.10
C PHE A 44 22.51 -18.06 -26.90
N ASP A 45 22.74 -18.34 -28.20
CA ASP A 45 21.72 -18.90 -29.08
C ASP A 45 21.36 -20.35 -28.68
N SER A 46 22.34 -21.12 -28.21
CA SER A 46 22.11 -22.47 -27.67
C SER A 46 21.27 -22.43 -26.39
N TRP A 47 21.48 -21.42 -25.53
CA TRP A 47 20.66 -21.23 -24.34
C TRP A 47 19.23 -20.86 -24.74
N PHE A 48 19.06 -19.93 -25.68
CA PHE A 48 17.75 -19.48 -26.11
C PHE A 48 16.95 -20.59 -26.78
N GLU A 49 17.57 -21.45 -27.58
CA GLU A 49 16.87 -22.58 -28.19
C GLU A 49 16.33 -23.57 -27.14
N THR A 50 17.08 -23.81 -26.06
CA THR A 50 16.57 -24.60 -24.93
C THR A 50 15.47 -23.85 -24.18
N PHE A 51 15.66 -22.58 -23.85
CA PHE A 51 14.66 -21.71 -23.22
C PHE A 51 13.35 -21.69 -24.02
N ARG A 52 13.45 -21.53 -25.33
CA ARG A 52 12.31 -21.56 -26.25
C ARG A 52 11.58 -22.90 -26.18
N LYS A 53 12.31 -24.02 -26.31
CA LYS A 53 11.72 -25.37 -26.33
C LYS A 53 11.04 -25.74 -25.03
N GLU A 54 11.61 -25.34 -23.89
CA GLU A 54 11.17 -25.80 -22.57
C GLU A 54 10.29 -24.80 -21.81
N ILE A 55 10.30 -23.53 -22.21
CA ILE A 55 9.52 -22.46 -21.57
C ILE A 55 8.56 -21.84 -22.58
N LEU A 56 9.04 -21.25 -23.67
CA LEU A 56 8.20 -20.46 -24.60
C LEU A 56 7.17 -21.29 -25.39
N LEU A 57 7.41 -22.58 -25.57
CA LEU A 57 6.50 -23.49 -26.27
C LEU A 57 5.53 -24.24 -25.33
N GLU A 58 5.48 -23.87 -24.05
CA GLU A 58 4.57 -24.44 -23.06
C GLU A 58 3.65 -23.38 -22.44
N ASN A 59 2.36 -23.69 -22.31
CA ASN A 59 1.45 -22.80 -21.58
C ASN A 59 1.75 -22.85 -20.07
N SER A 60 2.42 -21.82 -19.56
CA SER A 60 3.04 -21.83 -18.23
C SER A 60 3.10 -20.46 -17.55
N ASN A 61 3.05 -20.47 -16.22
CA ASN A 61 3.36 -19.31 -15.40
C ASN A 61 4.77 -19.47 -14.87
N ILE A 62 5.63 -18.50 -15.16
CA ILE A 62 7.02 -18.48 -14.76
C ILE A 62 7.20 -17.37 -13.74
N PHE A 63 7.42 -17.77 -12.50
CA PHE A 63 7.72 -16.88 -11.38
C PHE A 63 9.24 -16.69 -11.35
N VAL A 64 9.68 -15.46 -11.61
CA VAL A 64 11.09 -15.13 -11.76
C VAL A 64 11.55 -14.33 -10.55
N TYR A 65 12.67 -14.73 -9.96
CA TYR A 65 13.32 -13.96 -8.91
C TYR A 65 13.99 -12.73 -9.53
N ASP A 66 13.65 -11.52 -9.03
CA ASP A 66 14.23 -10.24 -9.46
C ASP A 66 13.95 -9.87 -10.94
N LEU A 67 12.76 -10.23 -11.42
CA LEU A 67 12.24 -9.85 -12.73
C LEU A 67 12.13 -8.35 -12.91
N GLU A 68 11.72 -7.60 -11.89
CA GLU A 68 11.60 -6.14 -11.94
C GLU A 68 12.95 -5.48 -12.18
N ALA A 69 14.07 -6.13 -11.89
CA ALA A 69 15.41 -5.64 -12.18
C ALA A 69 15.96 -6.22 -13.50
N TYR A 70 17.14 -6.82 -13.43
CA TYR A 70 17.92 -7.26 -14.57
C TYR A 70 17.23 -8.41 -15.34
N ALA A 71 16.54 -9.32 -14.64
CA ALA A 71 16.04 -10.54 -15.27
C ALA A 71 14.98 -10.27 -16.35
N SER A 72 14.11 -9.25 -16.19
CA SER A 72 13.16 -8.89 -17.26
C SER A 72 13.90 -8.43 -18.50
N HIS A 73 14.91 -7.58 -18.32
CA HIS A 73 15.68 -7.02 -19.40
C HIS A 73 16.38 -8.11 -20.21
N PHE A 74 17.08 -9.03 -19.55
CA PHE A 74 17.74 -10.16 -20.21
C PHE A 74 16.77 -11.01 -21.03
N ILE A 75 15.63 -11.39 -20.44
CA ILE A 75 14.61 -12.18 -21.15
C ILE A 75 14.07 -11.40 -22.35
N ILE A 76 13.76 -10.10 -22.17
CA ILE A 76 13.25 -9.24 -23.25
C ILE A 76 14.26 -9.14 -24.39
N GLN A 77 15.54 -8.92 -24.11
CA GLN A 77 16.57 -8.87 -25.15
C GLN A 77 16.74 -10.20 -25.86
N ALA A 78 16.71 -11.32 -25.13
CA ALA A 78 16.75 -12.64 -25.74
C ALA A 78 15.58 -12.87 -26.69
N LEU A 79 14.39 -12.39 -26.32
CA LEU A 79 13.21 -12.39 -27.18
C LEU A 79 13.42 -11.50 -28.42
N LEU A 80 13.84 -10.24 -28.24
CA LEU A 80 14.06 -9.29 -29.34
C LEU A 80 15.08 -9.81 -30.35
N ARG A 81 16.24 -10.30 -29.91
CA ARG A 81 17.29 -10.91 -30.75
C ARG A 81 16.78 -12.10 -31.55
N ASN A 82 15.78 -12.81 -31.05
CA ASN A 82 15.19 -13.98 -31.69
C ASN A 82 13.87 -13.69 -32.44
N GLY A 83 13.66 -12.40 -32.77
CA GLY A 83 12.60 -11.93 -33.64
C GLY A 83 11.22 -11.80 -32.98
N TYR A 84 11.16 -11.69 -31.66
CA TYR A 84 9.94 -11.27 -30.97
C TYR A 84 9.85 -9.74 -30.97
N GLN A 85 8.63 -9.22 -30.95
CA GLN A 85 8.37 -7.79 -30.72
C GLN A 85 7.78 -7.59 -29.32
N PHE A 86 8.07 -6.47 -28.67
CA PHE A 86 7.58 -6.17 -27.33
C PHE A 86 6.68 -4.94 -27.35
N PHE A 87 5.55 -5.00 -26.65
CA PHE A 87 4.53 -3.96 -26.65
C PHE A 87 4.04 -3.64 -25.25
N ASP A 88 3.88 -2.35 -24.95
CA ASP A 88 3.39 -1.88 -23.64
C ASP A 88 1.86 -1.99 -23.50
N ARG A 89 1.13 -2.22 -24.60
CA ARG A 89 -0.34 -2.17 -24.63
C ARG A 89 -0.93 -3.33 -25.42
N SER A 90 -2.18 -3.65 -25.08
CA SER A 90 -2.98 -4.72 -25.68
C SER A 90 -3.43 -4.45 -27.12
N ASP A 91 -3.36 -3.21 -27.60
CA ASP A 91 -3.97 -2.77 -28.88
C ASP A 91 -3.09 -3.09 -30.10
N ILE A 92 -2.68 -4.35 -30.22
CA ILE A 92 -1.86 -4.85 -31.32
C ILE A 92 -2.60 -5.92 -32.10
N ASP A 93 -2.37 -5.96 -33.41
CA ASP A 93 -2.77 -7.10 -34.23
C ASP A 93 -1.78 -8.25 -33.97
N PRO A 94 -2.26 -9.46 -33.68
CA PRO A 94 -1.39 -10.57 -33.28
C PRO A 94 -0.49 -11.02 -34.44
N ILE A 95 0.82 -11.08 -34.17
CA ILE A 95 1.87 -11.54 -35.10
C ILE A 95 2.49 -12.86 -34.60
N ASP A 96 3.36 -13.50 -35.38
CA ASP A 96 3.86 -14.84 -35.06
C ASP A 96 4.63 -14.95 -33.73
N LYS A 97 5.33 -13.89 -33.31
CA LYS A 97 6.14 -13.85 -32.09
C LYS A 97 6.08 -12.47 -31.45
N PHE A 98 5.49 -12.35 -30.27
CA PHE A 98 5.42 -11.07 -29.57
C PHE A 98 5.29 -11.23 -28.06
N ALA A 99 5.47 -10.15 -27.32
CA ALA A 99 5.22 -10.06 -25.90
C ALA A 99 4.45 -8.77 -25.58
N ILE A 100 3.56 -8.84 -24.59
CA ILE A 100 2.79 -7.70 -24.09
C ILE A 100 3.06 -7.55 -22.60
N GLY A 101 3.35 -6.34 -22.14
CA GLY A 101 3.46 -6.02 -20.72
C GLY A 101 4.52 -4.97 -20.45
N GLU A 102 5.10 -5.01 -19.25
CA GLU A 102 6.13 -4.09 -18.81
C GLU A 102 7.25 -4.84 -18.05
N GLN A 103 8.32 -4.15 -17.69
CA GLN A 103 9.36 -4.73 -16.82
C GLN A 103 8.74 -5.24 -15.52
N GLY A 104 9.14 -6.45 -15.10
CA GLY A 104 8.57 -7.12 -13.92
C GLY A 104 7.27 -7.89 -14.14
N ARG A 105 6.62 -7.75 -15.32
CA ARG A 105 5.40 -8.48 -15.64
C ARG A 105 5.03 -8.42 -17.13
N PHE A 106 5.13 -9.54 -17.84
CA PHE A 106 4.72 -9.61 -19.25
C PHE A 106 4.27 -11.01 -19.66
N THR A 107 3.51 -11.08 -20.76
CA THR A 107 3.10 -12.33 -21.39
C THR A 107 3.76 -12.46 -22.76
N VAL A 108 4.42 -13.60 -23.01
CA VAL A 108 5.01 -13.94 -24.31
C VAL A 108 4.07 -14.84 -25.09
N TYR A 109 3.94 -14.56 -26.38
CA TYR A 109 3.11 -15.25 -27.36
C TYR A 109 3.99 -15.82 -28.47
N THR A 110 3.95 -17.14 -28.65
CA THR A 110 4.65 -17.85 -29.72
C THR A 110 3.65 -18.64 -30.55
N LYS A 111 3.48 -18.28 -31.83
CA LYS A 111 2.55 -18.97 -32.72
C LYS A 111 3.02 -20.39 -33.01
N VAL A 112 2.10 -21.34 -32.88
CA VAL A 112 2.30 -22.76 -33.18
C VAL A 112 1.06 -23.26 -33.92
N GLY A 113 1.19 -23.43 -35.24
CA GLY A 113 0.05 -23.68 -36.12
C GLY A 113 -0.89 -22.48 -36.16
N ASN A 114 -2.16 -22.70 -35.80
CA ASN A 114 -3.19 -21.65 -35.78
C ASN A 114 -3.41 -21.01 -34.40
N ASP A 115 -2.69 -21.47 -33.36
CA ASP A 115 -2.83 -21.01 -31.99
C ASP A 115 -1.51 -20.42 -31.45
N TYR A 116 -1.57 -19.84 -30.25
CA TYR A 116 -0.41 -19.36 -29.52
C TYR A 116 -0.09 -20.24 -28.31
N LYS A 117 1.19 -20.52 -28.13
CA LYS A 117 1.76 -20.86 -26.82
C LYS A 117 2.00 -19.57 -26.06
N MET A 118 1.54 -19.55 -24.80
CA MET A 118 1.50 -18.36 -23.99
C MET A 118 2.25 -18.60 -22.67
N VAL A 119 3.15 -17.69 -22.34
CA VAL A 119 3.92 -17.76 -21.09
C VAL A 119 3.77 -16.47 -20.31
N ASN A 120 3.33 -16.56 -19.06
CA ASN A 120 3.33 -15.41 -18.17
C ASN A 120 4.67 -15.36 -17.43
N PHE A 121 5.36 -14.22 -17.45
CA PHE A 121 6.52 -13.94 -16.61
C PHE A 121 6.11 -12.99 -15.48
N ILE A 122 6.33 -13.41 -14.24
CA ILE A 122 5.84 -12.70 -13.03
C ILE A 122 6.98 -12.53 -12.03
N GLU A 123 7.16 -11.32 -11.53
CA GLU A 123 8.04 -11.03 -10.40
C GLU A 123 7.58 -11.76 -9.13
N ILE A 124 8.47 -12.55 -8.53
CA ILE A 124 8.20 -13.27 -7.28
C ILE A 124 8.03 -12.32 -6.09
N PHE A 125 8.72 -11.16 -6.08
CA PHE A 125 8.60 -10.14 -5.04
C PHE A 125 7.21 -9.50 -4.96
N ARG A 126 6.32 -9.75 -5.94
CA ARG A 126 4.89 -9.40 -5.83
C ARG A 126 4.15 -10.22 -4.77
N TYR A 127 4.73 -11.35 -4.36
CA TYR A 127 4.18 -12.30 -3.40
C TYR A 127 5.05 -12.47 -2.16
N LEU A 128 6.38 -12.36 -2.28
CA LEU A 128 7.34 -12.58 -1.20
C LEU A 128 8.21 -11.33 -1.00
N ASP A 129 8.16 -10.60 0.12
CA ASP A 129 8.98 -9.36 0.29
C ASP A 129 10.41 -9.62 0.80
N LYS A 130 10.89 -10.86 0.71
CA LYS A 130 12.16 -11.28 1.36
C LYS A 130 13.06 -11.99 0.37
N SER A 131 14.35 -11.77 0.53
CA SER A 131 15.37 -12.49 -0.22
C SER A 131 15.27 -13.99 0.07
N VAL A 132 15.80 -14.78 -0.85
CA VAL A 132 15.89 -16.23 -0.68
C VAL A 132 16.70 -16.62 0.56
N ASP A 133 17.68 -15.81 0.97
CA ASP A 133 18.54 -16.10 2.13
C ASP A 133 17.77 -16.09 3.45
N VAL A 134 16.88 -15.12 3.62
CA VAL A 134 16.01 -15.03 4.81
C VAL A 134 15.10 -16.25 4.89
N TRP A 135 14.58 -16.70 3.74
CA TRP A 135 13.79 -17.93 3.65
C TRP A 135 14.62 -19.18 3.92
N GLY A 136 15.83 -19.25 3.38
CA GLY A 136 16.73 -20.38 3.57
C GLY A 136 17.11 -20.57 5.04
N TYR A 137 17.54 -19.49 5.70
CA TYR A 137 17.94 -19.48 7.11
C TYR A 137 16.82 -19.97 8.04
N THR A 138 15.61 -19.42 7.90
CA THR A 138 14.47 -19.75 8.79
C THR A 138 14.02 -21.22 8.72
N ARG A 139 14.34 -21.91 7.63
CA ARG A 139 13.94 -23.31 7.40
C ARG A 139 15.14 -24.26 7.41
N HIS A 140 16.29 -23.80 7.89
CA HIS A 140 17.55 -24.55 7.94
C HIS A 140 17.97 -25.09 6.56
N PHE A 141 17.61 -24.40 5.48
CA PHE A 141 18.19 -24.64 4.17
C PHE A 141 19.54 -23.96 4.10
N ASN A 142 20.54 -24.68 3.59
CA ASN A 142 21.87 -24.15 3.39
C ASN A 142 21.85 -23.29 2.10
N THR A 143 21.39 -22.04 2.21
CA THR A 143 21.56 -21.03 1.16
C THR A 143 22.86 -20.30 1.48
N MET A 144 23.94 -20.57 0.74
CA MET A 144 25.15 -19.75 0.84
C MET A 144 24.84 -18.31 0.42
N ASN A 145 25.61 -17.36 0.95
CA ASN A 145 25.46 -15.93 0.68
C ASN A 145 25.51 -15.69 -0.84
N VAL A 146 24.41 -15.25 -1.45
CA VAL A 146 24.29 -15.09 -2.91
C VAL A 146 25.35 -14.13 -3.48
N ASP A 147 25.86 -13.24 -2.62
CA ASP A 147 26.84 -12.17 -2.90
C ASP A 147 28.31 -12.63 -2.85
N GLU A 148 28.63 -13.83 -2.33
CA GLU A 148 30.02 -14.30 -2.16
C GLU A 148 30.56 -15.10 -3.36
N PHE A 149 29.83 -15.11 -4.49
CA PHE A 149 30.18 -15.99 -5.60
C PHE A 149 31.21 -15.37 -6.55
N PRO A 150 32.36 -16.04 -6.77
CA PRO A 150 33.37 -15.53 -7.68
C PRO A 150 32.87 -15.53 -9.12
N TYR A 151 33.26 -14.48 -9.86
CA TYR A 151 33.13 -14.38 -11.31
C TYR A 151 33.68 -15.64 -11.98
N MET A 152 32.87 -16.32 -12.80
CA MET A 152 33.32 -17.48 -13.59
C MET A 152 33.52 -17.08 -15.06
N PRO A 153 34.76 -17.19 -15.59
CA PRO A 153 35.01 -17.07 -17.02
C PRO A 153 34.24 -18.11 -17.85
N TYR A 154 33.96 -17.74 -19.10
CA TYR A 154 33.36 -18.61 -20.13
C TYR A 154 34.08 -19.98 -20.22
N GLY A 155 33.31 -21.06 -20.31
CA GLY A 155 33.82 -22.41 -20.59
C GLY A 155 34.29 -23.22 -19.38
N ILE A 156 34.21 -22.69 -18.15
CA ILE A 156 34.49 -23.48 -16.94
C ILE A 156 33.27 -24.35 -16.60
N ALA A 157 33.49 -25.66 -16.50
CA ALA A 157 32.47 -26.58 -16.01
C ALA A 157 32.16 -26.26 -14.54
N LEU A 158 30.90 -25.92 -14.25
CA LEU A 158 30.47 -25.73 -12.87
C LEU A 158 30.59 -27.03 -12.10
N ASP A 159 31.25 -26.95 -10.95
CA ASP A 159 31.33 -28.06 -10.03
C ASP A 159 29.91 -28.46 -9.53
N LYS A 160 29.84 -29.65 -8.94
CA LYS A 160 28.59 -30.22 -8.43
C LYS A 160 27.97 -29.37 -7.31
N SER A 161 28.78 -28.63 -6.56
CA SER A 161 28.35 -27.78 -5.44
C SER A 161 27.46 -26.63 -5.94
N TYR A 162 27.89 -25.90 -6.97
CA TYR A 162 27.11 -24.79 -7.54
C TYR A 162 25.73 -25.22 -8.04
N ARG A 163 25.64 -26.37 -8.73
CA ARG A 163 24.35 -26.88 -9.23
C ARG A 163 23.40 -27.26 -8.11
N ASN A 164 23.92 -27.86 -7.04
CA ASN A 164 23.13 -28.21 -5.87
C ASN A 164 22.60 -26.96 -5.16
N GLU A 165 23.35 -25.87 -5.19
CA GLU A 165 22.95 -24.63 -4.56
C GLU A 165 21.86 -23.89 -5.33
N VAL A 166 22.00 -23.73 -6.65
CA VAL A 166 20.93 -23.15 -7.48
C VAL A 166 19.64 -23.95 -7.34
N LYS A 167 19.76 -25.28 -7.28
CA LYS A 167 18.63 -26.16 -6.99
C LYS A 167 18.02 -25.87 -5.62
N SER A 168 18.85 -25.67 -4.59
CA SER A 168 18.40 -25.36 -3.23
C SER A 168 17.67 -24.01 -3.16
N ILE A 169 18.17 -22.99 -3.86
CA ILE A 169 17.51 -21.67 -4.02
C ILE A 169 16.13 -21.84 -4.66
N CYS A 170 16.05 -22.52 -5.80
CA CYS A 170 14.78 -22.75 -6.48
C CYS A 170 13.77 -23.52 -5.62
N ILE A 171 14.23 -24.53 -4.87
CA ILE A 171 13.39 -25.29 -3.91
C ILE A 171 12.89 -24.38 -2.80
N ALA A 172 13.76 -23.53 -2.23
CA ALA A 172 13.37 -22.61 -1.16
C ALA A 172 12.29 -21.61 -1.63
N LEU A 173 12.45 -21.04 -2.82
CA LEU A 173 11.47 -20.14 -3.42
C LEU A 173 10.15 -20.85 -3.73
N ASP A 174 10.20 -22.08 -4.24
CA ASP A 174 9.00 -22.87 -4.52
C ASP A 174 8.22 -23.20 -3.23
N LEU A 175 8.91 -23.66 -2.19
CA LEU A 175 8.31 -23.90 -0.87
C LEU A 175 7.69 -22.62 -0.29
N ALA A 176 8.34 -21.47 -0.49
CA ALA A 176 7.80 -20.18 -0.07
C ALA A 176 6.49 -19.83 -0.78
N MET A 177 6.44 -20.04 -2.10
CA MET A 177 5.24 -19.83 -2.91
C MET A 177 4.10 -20.78 -2.53
N GLN A 178 4.42 -22.01 -2.11
CA GLN A 178 3.44 -22.99 -1.64
C GLN A 178 2.92 -22.68 -0.22
N THR A 179 3.77 -22.19 0.68
CA THR A 179 3.45 -21.99 2.11
C THR A 179 2.20 -21.12 2.32
N HIS A 180 2.02 -20.11 1.46
CA HIS A 180 0.87 -19.19 1.50
C HIS A 180 -0.03 -19.30 0.26
N ASP A 181 0.02 -20.43 -0.46
CA ASP A 181 -0.83 -20.71 -1.62
C ASP A 181 -0.74 -19.64 -2.73
N PHE A 182 0.42 -19.03 -2.96
CA PHE A 182 0.56 -17.91 -3.90
C PHE A 182 0.37 -18.33 -5.36
N TYR A 183 0.79 -19.55 -5.75
CA TYR A 183 0.45 -20.10 -7.05
C TYR A 183 -1.06 -20.14 -7.29
N ARG A 184 -1.81 -20.67 -6.31
CA ARG A 184 -3.27 -20.73 -6.37
C ARG A 184 -3.88 -19.34 -6.34
N CYS A 185 -3.30 -18.39 -5.60
CA CYS A 185 -3.73 -16.99 -5.63
C CYS A 185 -3.64 -16.41 -7.05
N PHE A 186 -2.49 -16.58 -7.70
CA PHE A 186 -2.28 -16.14 -9.09
C PHE A 186 -3.28 -16.78 -10.05
N GLU A 187 -3.41 -18.11 -10.02
CA GLU A 187 -4.38 -18.87 -10.82
C GLU A 187 -5.82 -18.39 -10.59
N ASN A 188 -6.14 -17.92 -9.39
CA ASN A 188 -7.46 -17.40 -9.04
C ASN A 188 -7.60 -15.87 -9.19
N ARG A 189 -6.71 -15.25 -9.97
CA ARG A 189 -6.68 -13.82 -10.30
C ARG A 189 -6.45 -12.91 -9.10
N LEU A 190 -5.76 -13.37 -8.06
CA LEU A 190 -5.34 -12.58 -6.91
C LEU A 190 -3.87 -12.19 -7.09
N TYR A 191 -3.65 -11.11 -7.84
CA TYR A 191 -2.32 -10.68 -8.31
C TYR A 191 -1.58 -9.69 -7.39
N ALA A 192 -2.13 -9.36 -6.23
CA ALA A 192 -1.56 -8.37 -5.33
C ALA A 192 -1.88 -8.69 -3.87
N LYS A 193 -0.90 -8.51 -2.98
CA LYS A 193 -1.06 -8.74 -1.53
C LYS A 193 -2.23 -7.97 -0.91
N PRO A 194 -2.47 -6.67 -1.20
CA PRO A 194 -3.66 -5.99 -0.71
C PRO A 194 -4.97 -6.65 -1.13
N SER A 195 -5.02 -7.23 -2.34
CA SER A 195 -6.20 -7.97 -2.79
C SER A 195 -6.37 -9.26 -2.00
N ILE A 196 -5.29 -9.97 -1.67
CA ILE A 196 -5.34 -11.21 -0.88
C ILE A 196 -5.80 -10.89 0.56
N ALA A 197 -5.15 -9.91 1.22
CA ALA A 197 -5.50 -9.47 2.57
C ALA A 197 -6.97 -9.01 2.68
N MET A 198 -7.47 -8.27 1.69
CA MET A 198 -8.89 -7.87 1.64
C MET A 198 -9.84 -9.06 1.53
N GLN A 199 -9.50 -10.09 0.74
CA GLN A 199 -10.34 -11.29 0.64
C GLN A 199 -10.32 -12.12 1.92
N LEU A 200 -9.16 -12.20 2.60
CA LEU A 200 -9.02 -12.86 3.90
C LEU A 200 -9.86 -12.16 4.97
N LEU A 201 -9.83 -10.82 5.02
CA LEU A 201 -10.71 -10.01 5.87
C LEU A 201 -12.19 -10.28 5.55
N GLN A 202 -12.60 -10.12 4.30
CA GLN A 202 -14.01 -10.20 3.88
C GLN A 202 -14.62 -11.59 4.04
N ARG A 203 -13.82 -12.65 3.89
CA ARG A 203 -14.23 -14.02 4.17
C ARG A 203 -14.09 -14.37 5.65
N ASN A 204 -13.36 -13.56 6.41
CA ASN A 204 -12.99 -13.79 7.79
C ASN A 204 -12.30 -15.15 8.01
N VAL A 205 -11.26 -15.44 7.23
CA VAL A 205 -10.50 -16.70 7.28
C VAL A 205 -8.99 -16.46 7.28
N GLU A 206 -8.23 -17.47 7.71
CA GLU A 206 -6.75 -17.49 7.63
C GLU A 206 -6.24 -17.87 6.25
N ARG A 207 -6.98 -18.73 5.53
CA ARG A 207 -6.64 -19.20 4.18
C ARG A 207 -7.85 -19.14 3.28
N LEU A 208 -7.64 -18.72 2.04
CA LEU A 208 -8.69 -18.68 1.04
C LEU A 208 -8.96 -20.09 0.49
N PRO A 209 -10.23 -20.48 0.26
CA PRO A 209 -10.57 -21.77 -0.34
C PRO A 209 -10.32 -21.73 -1.85
N LEU A 210 -9.05 -21.71 -2.24
CA LEU A 210 -8.61 -21.62 -3.63
C LEU A 210 -8.51 -23.02 -4.24
N GLN A 211 -8.96 -23.13 -5.49
CA GLN A 211 -8.84 -24.36 -6.28
C GLN A 211 -7.71 -24.20 -7.30
N LYS A 212 -7.01 -25.28 -7.60
CA LYS A 212 -6.02 -25.30 -8.69
C LYS A 212 -6.74 -25.12 -10.02
N ILE A 213 -6.24 -24.23 -10.87
CA ILE A 213 -6.81 -23.98 -12.19
C ILE A 213 -5.91 -24.59 -13.27
N LYS A 214 -6.44 -25.50 -14.10
CA LYS A 214 -5.70 -26.13 -15.18
C LYS A 214 -5.67 -25.28 -16.45
N GLU A 215 -6.68 -24.46 -16.68
CA GLU A 215 -6.84 -23.62 -17.87
C GLU A 215 -5.95 -22.38 -17.85
N PHE A 216 -5.12 -22.23 -18.89
CA PHE A 216 -4.16 -21.14 -18.98
C PHE A 216 -4.78 -19.82 -19.43
N GLU A 217 -4.57 -18.77 -18.63
CA GLU A 217 -4.97 -17.41 -18.97
C GLU A 217 -3.73 -16.52 -19.10
N PRO A 218 -3.52 -15.88 -20.27
CA PRO A 218 -2.49 -14.86 -20.38
C PRO A 218 -2.85 -13.68 -19.48
N LEU A 219 -1.84 -13.19 -18.76
CA LEU A 219 -1.96 -12.06 -17.86
C LEU A 219 -2.22 -10.78 -18.63
N GLU A 220 -1.40 -10.52 -19.66
CA GLU A 220 -1.59 -9.44 -20.61
C GLU A 220 -2.19 -10.00 -21.90
N LYS A 221 -3.31 -9.43 -22.36
CA LYS A 221 -4.07 -9.95 -23.51
C LYS A 221 -3.91 -9.03 -24.71
N TYR A 222 -3.72 -9.59 -25.89
CA TYR A 222 -3.81 -8.83 -27.14
C TYR A 222 -5.26 -8.53 -27.52
N ARG A 223 -5.46 -7.57 -28.42
CA ARG A 223 -6.77 -7.13 -28.91
C ARG A 223 -7.48 -8.27 -29.62
N GLY A 224 -8.66 -8.62 -29.13
CA GLY A 224 -9.47 -9.70 -29.71
C GLY A 224 -9.14 -11.10 -29.20
N TYR A 225 -8.28 -11.26 -28.19
CA TYR A 225 -8.11 -12.55 -27.51
C TYR A 225 -9.45 -13.07 -26.98
N ARG A 226 -9.83 -14.29 -27.41
CA ARG A 226 -11.06 -14.98 -26.98
C ARG A 226 -10.67 -16.22 -26.18
N GLY A 227 -10.54 -16.07 -24.87
CA GLY A 227 -10.33 -17.19 -23.95
C GLY A 227 -11.63 -17.92 -23.65
N ASN A 228 -11.67 -19.24 -23.88
CA ASN A 228 -12.78 -20.11 -23.49
C ASN A 228 -12.43 -20.80 -22.18
N TYR A 229 -12.69 -20.14 -21.05
CA TYR A 229 -12.49 -20.72 -19.71
C TYR A 229 -13.75 -21.41 -19.22
N GLN A 230 -13.66 -22.69 -18.91
CA GLN A 230 -14.73 -23.50 -18.32
C GLN A 230 -14.55 -23.63 -16.81
N GLU A 231 -13.31 -23.63 -16.31
CA GLU A 231 -13.04 -23.79 -14.89
C GLU A 231 -13.46 -22.55 -14.10
N LYS A 232 -14.30 -22.79 -13.08
CA LYS A 232 -14.80 -21.72 -12.22
C LYS A 232 -13.71 -21.27 -11.25
N ARG A 233 -13.15 -20.09 -11.49
CA ARG A 233 -12.16 -19.44 -10.60
C ARG A 233 -12.81 -18.92 -9.31
N TYR A 234 -11.98 -18.67 -8.30
CA TYR A 234 -12.38 -18.11 -7.01
C TYR A 234 -13.31 -16.90 -7.17
N SER A 235 -14.48 -16.99 -6.53
CA SER A 235 -15.44 -15.90 -6.52
C SER A 235 -15.04 -14.90 -5.43
N LYS A 236 -14.37 -13.82 -5.86
CA LYS A 236 -13.99 -12.72 -4.98
C LYS A 236 -15.23 -12.14 -4.30
N VAL A 237 -15.17 -11.96 -2.99
CA VAL A 237 -16.13 -11.14 -2.26
C VAL A 237 -16.00 -9.73 -2.79
N LYS A 238 -17.11 -9.20 -3.31
CA LYS A 238 -17.19 -7.83 -3.79
C LYS A 238 -18.05 -7.06 -2.80
N LEU A 239 -17.70 -5.80 -2.62
CA LEU A 239 -18.58 -4.86 -1.95
C LEU A 239 -19.89 -4.79 -2.73
N THR A 240 -20.97 -5.14 -2.05
CA THR A 240 -22.30 -5.13 -2.62
C THR A 240 -22.88 -3.73 -2.43
N ALA A 241 -23.11 -3.04 -3.55
CA ALA A 241 -24.00 -1.88 -3.54
C ALA A 241 -25.44 -2.36 -3.34
N PRO A 242 -26.30 -1.56 -2.69
CA PRO A 242 -27.74 -1.79 -2.77
C PRO A 242 -28.17 -1.87 -4.24
N ARG A 243 -29.04 -2.82 -4.56
CA ARG A 243 -29.63 -3.00 -5.90
C ARG A 243 -31.15 -2.98 -5.78
N GLY A 244 -31.78 -2.31 -6.72
CA GLY A 244 -33.23 -2.33 -6.93
C GLY A 244 -33.53 -2.15 -8.40
N SER A 245 -34.78 -2.36 -8.77
CA SER A 245 -35.34 -2.04 -10.07
C SER A 245 -36.57 -1.17 -9.86
N LEU A 246 -36.83 -0.26 -10.81
CA LEU A 246 -38.04 0.56 -10.80
C LEU A 246 -39.28 -0.36 -10.79
N PRO A 247 -40.24 -0.17 -9.86
CA PRO A 247 -41.50 -0.90 -9.89
C PRO A 247 -42.26 -0.62 -11.18
N GLN A 248 -42.93 -1.63 -11.71
CA GLN A 248 -43.74 -1.46 -12.94
C GLN A 248 -44.90 -0.46 -12.73
N SER A 249 -45.37 -0.28 -11.49
CA SER A 249 -46.47 0.63 -11.17
C SER A 249 -46.06 2.09 -11.06
N PHE A 250 -44.76 2.40 -11.06
CA PHE A 250 -44.29 3.77 -10.91
C PHE A 250 -44.25 4.43 -12.29
N GLU A 251 -45.03 5.48 -12.48
CA GLU A 251 -45.12 6.21 -13.74
C GLU A 251 -44.07 7.32 -13.81
N ILE A 252 -42.80 6.92 -13.88
CA ILE A 252 -41.68 7.84 -13.99
C ILE A 252 -41.11 7.78 -15.40
N ASP A 253 -41.31 8.86 -16.15
CA ASP A 253 -40.77 9.00 -17.49
C ASP A 253 -39.26 9.27 -17.43
N GLU A 254 -38.46 8.22 -17.62
CA GLU A 254 -37.00 8.31 -17.70
C GLU A 254 -36.50 9.11 -18.91
N SER A 255 -37.36 9.44 -19.89
CA SER A 255 -37.02 10.34 -21.00
C SER A 255 -37.13 11.83 -20.64
N GLN A 256 -37.95 12.16 -19.63
CA GLN A 256 -38.10 13.52 -19.12
C GLN A 256 -37.07 13.88 -18.06
N TYR A 257 -36.56 12.88 -17.32
CA TYR A 257 -35.62 13.10 -16.22
C TYR A 257 -34.38 12.23 -16.33
N SER A 258 -33.21 12.83 -16.14
CA SER A 258 -31.98 12.06 -15.94
C SER A 258 -32.04 11.32 -14.60
N VAL A 259 -31.91 9.99 -14.61
CA VAL A 259 -31.93 9.16 -13.39
C VAL A 259 -30.91 9.67 -12.37
N GLY A 260 -31.39 10.01 -11.16
CA GLY A 260 -30.59 10.58 -10.08
C GLY A 260 -30.55 12.12 -10.06
N SER A 261 -31.29 12.81 -10.92
CA SER A 261 -31.53 14.25 -10.80
C SER A 261 -32.45 14.58 -9.63
N LYS A 262 -32.47 15.85 -9.21
CA LYS A 262 -33.41 16.34 -8.19
C LYS A 262 -34.87 16.06 -8.57
N ASP A 263 -35.22 16.34 -9.83
CA ASP A 263 -36.59 16.14 -10.33
C ASP A 263 -36.97 14.65 -10.36
N TRP A 264 -36.02 13.78 -10.70
CA TRP A 264 -36.21 12.33 -10.63
C TRP A 264 -36.46 11.85 -9.20
N PHE A 265 -35.69 12.35 -8.22
CA PHE A 265 -35.91 12.01 -6.81
C PHE A 265 -37.26 12.49 -6.30
N MET A 266 -37.66 13.73 -6.64
CA MET A 266 -38.99 14.25 -6.27
C MET A 266 -40.13 13.42 -6.88
N ALA A 267 -40.00 13.00 -8.14
CA ALA A 267 -40.97 12.12 -8.79
C ALA A 267 -41.05 10.74 -8.09
N MET A 268 -39.90 10.13 -7.78
CA MET A 268 -39.84 8.87 -7.02
C MET A 268 -40.47 8.97 -5.64
N GLU A 269 -40.18 10.04 -4.89
CA GLU A 269 -40.72 10.25 -3.54
C GLU A 269 -42.23 10.43 -3.57
N ARG A 270 -42.77 11.11 -4.60
CA ARG A 270 -44.21 11.22 -4.83
C ARG A 270 -44.86 9.85 -5.05
N GLU A 271 -44.33 9.04 -5.96
CA GLU A 271 -44.84 7.69 -6.23
C GLU A 271 -44.82 6.81 -4.97
N ILE A 272 -43.72 6.84 -4.21
CA ILE A 272 -43.57 6.10 -2.95
C ILE A 272 -44.62 6.54 -1.93
N LYS A 273 -44.87 7.85 -1.83
CA LYS A 273 -45.86 8.43 -0.91
C LYS A 273 -47.28 8.01 -1.30
N GLU A 274 -47.65 8.15 -2.56
CA GLU A 274 -48.98 7.76 -3.06
C GLU A 274 -49.26 6.27 -2.84
N HIS A 275 -48.29 5.40 -3.11
CA HIS A 275 -48.41 3.96 -2.84
C HIS A 275 -48.58 3.66 -1.33
N LYS A 276 -47.87 4.39 -0.46
CA LYS A 276 -48.01 4.26 0.99
C LYS A 276 -49.42 4.65 1.44
N GLU A 277 -49.92 5.79 0.96
CA GLU A 277 -51.25 6.30 1.30
C GLU A 277 -52.36 5.35 0.85
N LEU A 278 -52.26 4.77 -0.35
CA LEU A 278 -53.21 3.74 -0.82
C LEU A 278 -53.21 2.48 0.06
N LEU A 279 -52.03 2.01 0.48
CA LEU A 279 -51.92 0.86 1.37
C LEU A 279 -52.51 1.12 2.76
N GLU A 280 -52.30 2.33 3.30
CA GLU A 280 -52.82 2.77 4.61
C GLU A 280 -54.32 3.05 4.59
N ALA A 281 -54.85 3.57 3.48
CA ALA A 281 -56.28 3.83 3.30
C ALA A 281 -57.14 2.55 3.23
N GLY A 282 -56.51 1.37 3.12
CA GLY A 282 -57.22 0.08 3.15
C GLY A 282 -58.15 -0.17 1.96
N VAL A 283 -57.89 0.50 0.83
CA VAL A 283 -58.76 0.44 -0.38
C VAL A 283 -58.76 -0.91 -1.08
N PHE A 284 -57.83 -1.81 -0.72
CA PHE A 284 -57.70 -3.13 -1.34
C PHE A 284 -58.57 -4.19 -0.64
N THR A 285 -59.60 -4.67 -1.35
CA THR A 285 -60.47 -5.76 -0.86
C THR A 285 -59.89 -7.15 -1.16
N ASP A 286 -59.03 -7.31 -2.17
CA ASP A 286 -58.30 -8.55 -2.46
C ASP A 286 -56.91 -8.54 -1.81
N TRP A 287 -56.62 -9.56 -0.99
CA TRP A 287 -55.33 -9.72 -0.32
C TRP A 287 -54.16 -9.89 -1.30
N ARG A 288 -54.38 -10.50 -2.48
CA ARG A 288 -53.32 -10.70 -3.49
C ARG A 288 -52.91 -9.39 -4.11
N GLU A 289 -53.88 -8.51 -4.34
CA GLU A 289 -53.66 -7.17 -4.86
C GLU A 289 -52.91 -6.33 -3.83
N LYS A 290 -53.36 -6.33 -2.56
CA LYS A 290 -52.64 -5.67 -1.46
C LYS A 290 -51.17 -6.11 -1.39
N GLN A 291 -50.89 -7.41 -1.40
CA GLN A 291 -49.51 -7.93 -1.39
C GLN A 291 -48.69 -7.53 -2.62
N LYS A 292 -49.33 -7.33 -3.77
CA LYS A 292 -48.66 -6.85 -4.99
C LYS A 292 -48.23 -5.38 -4.81
N TRP A 293 -49.12 -4.54 -4.29
CA TRP A 293 -48.83 -3.14 -4.00
C TRP A 293 -47.79 -2.97 -2.89
N GLU A 294 -47.84 -3.79 -1.83
CA GLU A 294 -46.79 -3.82 -0.79
C GLU A 294 -45.42 -4.19 -1.36
N ARG A 295 -45.37 -5.13 -2.31
CA ARG A 295 -44.14 -5.49 -3.02
C ARG A 295 -43.61 -4.33 -3.85
N TRP A 296 -44.47 -3.64 -4.61
CA TRP A 296 -44.08 -2.48 -5.40
C TRP A 296 -43.61 -1.31 -4.54
N TYR A 297 -44.32 -1.01 -3.45
CA TYR A 297 -43.91 0.02 -2.48
C TYR A 297 -42.52 -0.28 -1.90
N ASN A 298 -42.28 -1.51 -1.43
CA ASN A 298 -40.98 -1.90 -0.89
C ASN A 298 -39.89 -1.94 -1.97
N GLN A 299 -40.21 -2.36 -3.19
CA GLN A 299 -39.31 -2.32 -4.34
C GLN A 299 -38.92 -0.88 -4.70
N GLY A 300 -39.89 0.04 -4.72
CA GLY A 300 -39.69 1.46 -4.97
C GLY A 300 -38.76 2.10 -3.95
N LYS A 301 -38.98 1.88 -2.65
CA LYS A 301 -38.06 2.32 -1.58
C LYS A 301 -36.65 1.79 -1.78
N LYS A 302 -36.51 0.50 -2.11
CA LYS A 302 -35.20 -0.13 -2.31
C LYS A 302 -34.48 0.44 -3.53
N TYR A 303 -35.21 0.70 -4.61
CA TYR A 303 -34.67 1.30 -5.83
C TYR A 303 -34.26 2.75 -5.60
N HIS A 304 -35.13 3.55 -4.97
CA HIS A 304 -34.83 4.92 -4.54
C HIS A 304 -33.54 4.96 -3.71
N TYR A 305 -33.45 4.15 -2.66
CA TYR A 305 -32.26 4.05 -1.82
C TYR A 305 -31.00 3.63 -2.58
N ALA A 306 -31.12 2.69 -3.54
CA ALA A 306 -30.00 2.25 -4.35
C ALA A 306 -29.46 3.34 -5.28
N ILE A 307 -30.33 4.12 -5.91
CA ILE A 307 -29.94 5.26 -6.75
C ILE A 307 -29.37 6.39 -5.88
N LEU A 308 -30.03 6.75 -4.77
CA LEU A 308 -29.53 7.75 -3.83
C LEU A 308 -28.13 7.41 -3.32
N THR A 309 -27.90 6.18 -2.86
CA THR A 309 -26.58 5.72 -2.40
C THR A 309 -25.54 5.74 -3.53
N LYS A 310 -25.94 5.50 -4.78
CA LYS A 310 -25.04 5.59 -5.94
C LYS A 310 -24.64 7.04 -6.23
N GLU A 311 -25.59 7.97 -6.25
CA GLU A 311 -25.32 9.39 -6.48
C GLU A 311 -24.51 10.00 -5.34
N LEU A 312 -24.87 9.72 -4.08
CA LEU A 312 -24.09 10.13 -2.91
C LEU A 312 -22.65 9.61 -2.97
N ARG A 313 -22.42 8.37 -3.42
CA ARG A 313 -21.04 7.84 -3.58
C ARG A 313 -20.23 8.59 -4.64
N LYS A 314 -20.85 9.03 -5.74
CA LYS A 314 -20.16 9.82 -6.77
C LYS A 314 -19.59 11.11 -6.19
N PHE A 315 -20.26 11.69 -5.19
CA PHE A 315 -19.81 12.87 -4.47
C PHE A 315 -18.84 12.52 -3.31
N ALA A 316 -19.24 11.56 -2.46
CA ALA A 316 -18.53 11.21 -1.23
C ALA A 316 -17.16 10.56 -1.47
N ASN A 317 -17.01 9.71 -2.49
CA ASN A 317 -15.72 9.06 -2.78
C ASN A 317 -14.63 10.08 -3.17
N PRO A 318 -14.90 11.03 -4.09
CA PRO A 318 -14.00 12.16 -4.32
C PRO A 318 -13.70 12.96 -3.05
N VAL A 319 -14.71 13.38 -2.27
CA VAL A 319 -14.50 14.15 -1.03
C VAL A 319 -13.58 13.42 -0.05
N ALA A 320 -13.82 12.12 0.16
CA ALA A 320 -12.96 11.26 0.98
C ALA A 320 -11.55 11.07 0.39
N ARG A 321 -11.40 11.07 -0.93
CA ARG A 321 -10.09 11.04 -1.60
C ARG A 321 -9.34 12.37 -1.51
N PHE A 322 -10.07 13.49 -1.49
CA PHE A 322 -9.50 14.82 -1.25
C PHE A 322 -9.07 15.02 0.20
N SER A 323 -9.69 14.34 1.16
CA SER A 323 -9.25 14.33 2.57
C SER A 323 -8.19 13.27 2.88
N TYR A 324 -8.03 12.24 2.04
CA TYR A 324 -7.01 11.22 2.23
C TYR A 324 -5.59 11.82 2.26
N ARG A 325 -4.88 11.58 3.38
CA ARG A 325 -3.47 11.96 3.59
C ARG A 325 -2.70 10.75 4.10
N SER A 326 -1.39 10.72 3.85
CA SER A 326 -0.49 9.66 4.35
C SER A 326 -0.23 9.80 5.87
N GLY A 327 0.62 8.93 6.42
CA GLY A 327 1.04 9.00 7.82
C GLY A 327 1.75 10.31 8.20
N TYR A 328 1.85 10.56 9.51
CA TYR A 328 2.39 11.80 10.07
C TYR A 328 3.92 11.75 10.08
N ASN A 329 4.56 12.64 9.32
CA ASN A 329 6.01 12.70 9.21
C ASN A 329 6.43 14.13 9.49
N TYR A 330 7.05 14.38 10.64
CA TYR A 330 7.34 15.74 11.07
C TYR A 330 8.74 15.84 11.66
N LEU A 331 9.47 16.84 11.17
CA LEU A 331 10.78 17.26 11.66
C LEU A 331 10.65 18.75 11.97
N PRO A 332 10.80 19.17 13.24
CA PRO A 332 10.78 20.57 13.60
C PRO A 332 11.93 21.31 12.89
N PRO A 333 11.68 22.49 12.28
CA PRO A 333 12.71 23.27 11.59
C PRO A 333 13.95 23.52 12.46
N GLU A 334 13.75 23.80 13.75
CA GLU A 334 14.80 24.06 14.74
C GLU A 334 15.64 22.84 15.12
N LYS A 335 15.24 21.63 14.74
CA LYS A 335 16.02 20.40 14.93
C LYS A 335 16.64 19.88 13.63
N THR A 336 16.42 20.58 12.53
CA THR A 336 16.88 20.15 11.21
C THR A 336 18.37 20.44 11.05
N ASN A 337 19.11 19.43 10.58
CA ASN A 337 20.55 19.49 10.31
C ASN A 337 21.42 19.87 11.52
N GLU A 338 20.88 19.75 12.74
CA GLU A 338 21.63 19.96 13.97
C GLU A 338 22.12 18.64 14.56
N TRP A 339 23.35 18.63 15.06
CA TRP A 339 23.85 17.54 15.88
C TRP A 339 23.29 17.66 17.29
N LEU A 340 22.32 16.81 17.62
CA LEU A 340 21.78 16.70 18.97
C LEU A 340 22.78 15.90 19.81
N THR A 341 23.49 16.59 20.71
CA THR A 341 24.50 16.04 21.62
C THR A 341 24.27 16.54 23.04
N GLY A 342 24.95 15.94 24.04
CA GLY A 342 24.91 16.40 25.42
C GLY A 342 23.70 15.92 26.23
N ARG A 343 22.68 15.34 25.59
CA ARG A 343 21.54 14.67 26.24
C ARG A 343 21.22 13.38 25.50
N LEU A 344 20.90 12.33 26.26
CA LEU A 344 20.47 11.07 25.67
C LEU A 344 19.10 11.24 25.01
N GLY A 345 18.89 10.58 23.87
CA GLY A 345 17.60 10.45 23.23
C GLY A 345 17.17 9.00 23.07
N VAL A 346 15.92 8.82 22.68
CA VAL A 346 15.31 7.51 22.48
C VAL A 346 14.44 7.50 21.24
N THR A 347 14.46 6.35 20.56
CA THR A 347 13.60 6.04 19.42
C THR A 347 12.64 4.94 19.83
N VAL A 348 11.35 5.22 19.73
CA VAL A 348 10.27 4.27 20.01
C VAL A 348 9.37 4.11 18.78
N ASP A 349 8.79 2.92 18.60
CA ASP A 349 8.02 2.55 17.40
C ASP A 349 6.77 1.75 17.79
N ASP A 350 5.62 2.07 17.20
CA ASP A 350 4.33 1.44 17.46
C ASP A 350 4.17 0.10 16.71
N ASN A 351 3.89 -0.98 17.47
CA ASN A 351 3.60 -2.26 16.87
C ASN A 351 2.22 -2.28 16.19
N GLY A 352 2.21 -2.14 14.86
CA GLY A 352 0.99 -2.30 14.08
C GLY A 352 0.03 -1.11 14.24
N HIS A 353 0.60 0.09 14.10
CA HIS A 353 -0.07 1.38 14.21
C HIS A 353 -1.47 1.41 13.59
N TYR A 354 -1.57 1.15 12.28
CA TYR A 354 -2.88 1.16 11.61
C TYR A 354 -3.84 0.06 12.08
N ALA A 355 -3.30 -1.10 12.49
CA ALA A 355 -4.10 -2.21 12.99
C ALA A 355 -4.73 -1.94 14.35
N HIS A 356 -4.06 -1.17 15.19
CA HIS A 356 -4.67 -0.66 16.41
C HIS A 356 -5.86 0.25 16.08
N HIS A 357 -5.71 1.19 15.15
CA HIS A 357 -6.77 2.15 14.83
C HIS A 357 -7.99 1.52 14.17
N TYR A 358 -7.80 0.68 13.16
CA TYR A 358 -8.94 0.11 12.45
C TYR A 358 -9.76 -0.88 13.29
N SER A 359 -9.19 -1.38 14.40
CA SER A 359 -9.85 -2.33 15.31
C SER A 359 -10.48 -1.68 16.54
N THR A 360 -10.21 -0.39 16.78
CA THR A 360 -10.63 0.30 18.02
C THR A 360 -11.40 1.60 17.78
N LYS A 361 -11.32 2.20 16.59
CA LYS A 361 -11.95 3.48 16.27
C LYS A 361 -13.17 3.32 15.39
N LYS A 362 -14.11 4.27 15.49
CA LYS A 362 -15.30 4.33 14.63
C LYS A 362 -14.88 4.58 13.17
N LEU A 363 -15.47 3.83 12.24
CA LEU A 363 -15.16 3.89 10.80
C LEU A 363 -16.42 4.23 9.99
N PRO A 364 -16.32 5.00 8.89
CA PRO A 364 -17.48 5.40 8.09
C PRO A 364 -18.02 4.29 7.18
N LYS A 365 -19.34 4.22 7.01
CA LYS A 365 -20.04 3.30 6.10
C LYS A 365 -20.49 3.99 4.80
N ASN A 366 -21.65 4.63 4.82
CA ASN A 366 -22.24 5.35 3.70
C ASN A 366 -22.43 6.81 4.10
N ALA A 367 -22.26 7.73 3.15
CA ALA A 367 -22.68 9.10 3.35
C ALA A 367 -24.21 9.17 3.43
N VAL A 368 -24.73 9.97 4.36
CA VAL A 368 -26.16 10.06 4.68
C VAL A 368 -26.73 11.48 4.54
N GLY A 369 -25.88 12.50 4.49
CA GLY A 369 -26.33 13.88 4.36
C GLY A 369 -25.20 14.89 4.40
N ILE A 370 -25.56 16.16 4.26
CA ILE A 370 -24.66 17.31 4.40
C ILE A 370 -25.33 18.28 5.38
N VAL A 371 -24.57 18.83 6.31
CA VAL A 371 -25.01 19.90 7.22
C VAL A 371 -24.03 21.06 7.19
N GLY A 372 -24.51 22.26 7.53
CA GLY A 372 -23.72 23.49 7.41
C GLY A 372 -22.65 23.65 8.49
N ASN A 373 -22.78 23.03 9.66
CA ASN A 373 -21.87 23.22 10.78
C ASN A 373 -22.01 22.13 11.86
N LEU A 374 -21.18 22.21 12.90
CA LEU A 374 -21.20 21.28 14.04
C LEU A 374 -22.49 21.35 14.88
N GLU A 375 -23.13 22.52 15.01
CA GLU A 375 -24.38 22.64 15.77
C GLU A 375 -25.51 21.86 15.10
N GLU A 376 -25.62 21.97 13.77
CA GLU A 376 -26.56 21.18 12.97
C GLU A 376 -26.23 19.68 13.02
N PHE A 377 -24.95 19.32 12.99
CA PHE A 377 -24.53 17.92 13.14
C PHE A 377 -24.99 17.34 14.49
N GLU A 378 -24.73 18.04 15.59
CA GLU A 378 -25.15 17.60 16.92
C GLU A 378 -26.67 17.50 17.06
N LYS A 379 -27.40 18.47 16.51
CA LYS A 379 -28.85 18.50 16.55
C LYS A 379 -29.51 17.35 15.76
N HIS A 380 -28.95 16.99 14.61
CA HIS A 380 -29.60 16.06 13.66
C HIS A 380 -29.04 14.64 13.69
N TYR A 381 -27.78 14.47 14.11
CA TYR A 381 -27.06 13.19 14.02
C TYR A 381 -26.42 12.80 15.35
N GLY A 382 -25.63 13.70 15.94
CA GLY A 382 -24.83 13.44 17.14
C GLY A 382 -23.65 12.49 16.92
N HIS A 383 -22.78 12.37 17.92
CA HIS A 383 -21.49 11.65 17.80
C HIS A 383 -21.55 10.12 17.97
N ASP A 384 -22.68 9.54 18.37
CA ASP A 384 -22.75 8.12 18.72
C ASP A 384 -22.71 7.20 17.49
N ASN A 385 -23.55 7.50 16.51
CA ASN A 385 -23.74 6.64 15.32
C ASN A 385 -23.25 7.27 14.01
N TYR A 386 -22.70 8.48 14.09
CA TYR A 386 -22.30 9.24 12.91
C TYR A 386 -20.88 9.76 13.01
N LEU A 387 -20.28 9.94 11.83
CA LEU A 387 -18.99 10.56 11.61
C LEU A 387 -19.13 11.61 10.50
N TYR A 388 -18.14 12.48 10.33
CA TYR A 388 -18.15 13.42 9.22
C TYR A 388 -16.78 13.66 8.56
N ILE A 389 -16.83 14.18 7.34
CA ILE A 389 -15.70 14.83 6.69
C ILE A 389 -16.07 16.31 6.54
N ALA A 390 -15.25 17.18 7.13
CA ALA A 390 -15.36 18.62 6.94
C ALA A 390 -14.85 19.01 5.56
N MET A 391 -15.68 19.72 4.81
CA MET A 391 -15.39 20.28 3.50
C MET A 391 -15.14 21.78 3.70
N ILE A 392 -13.89 22.17 3.89
CA ILE A 392 -13.50 23.53 4.22
C ILE A 392 -13.31 24.32 2.93
N THR A 393 -14.02 25.44 2.81
CA THR A 393 -13.92 26.37 1.66
C THR A 393 -12.93 27.50 1.92
N ARG A 394 -12.78 27.93 3.18
CA ARG A 394 -11.84 28.96 3.61
C ARG A 394 -11.31 28.65 5.00
N ILE A 395 -10.00 28.80 5.19
CA ILE A 395 -9.38 28.72 6.51
C ILE A 395 -8.21 29.68 6.65
N VAL A 396 -8.18 30.40 7.78
CA VAL A 396 -7.04 31.15 8.28
C VAL A 396 -6.83 30.73 9.73
N ALA A 397 -5.69 30.10 10.03
CA ALA A 397 -5.40 29.60 11.37
C ALA A 397 -3.90 29.48 11.65
N THR A 398 -3.52 29.62 12.91
CA THR A 398 -2.14 29.46 13.39
C THR A 398 -2.07 28.36 14.44
N VAL A 399 -1.07 27.49 14.38
CA VAL A 399 -0.84 26.44 15.38
C VAL A 399 -0.53 27.09 16.73
N LYS A 400 -1.29 26.72 17.76
CA LYS A 400 -1.07 27.18 19.13
C LYS A 400 0.35 26.87 19.60
N ASP A 401 0.86 27.70 20.50
CA ASP A 401 2.18 27.51 21.07
C ASP A 401 2.35 26.13 21.73
N GLY A 402 3.51 25.52 21.49
CA GLY A 402 3.84 24.18 21.97
C GLY A 402 3.00 23.04 21.36
N LYS A 403 2.18 23.30 20.34
CA LYS A 403 1.43 22.27 19.61
C LYS A 403 2.10 21.85 18.30
N ALA A 404 1.91 20.58 17.95
CA ALA A 404 2.37 20.00 16.71
C ALA A 404 1.40 20.32 15.55
N PRO A 405 1.89 20.75 14.37
CA PRO A 405 1.06 21.00 13.21
C PRO A 405 0.64 19.69 12.55
N THR A 406 -0.62 19.53 12.13
CA THR A 406 -1.11 18.32 11.43
C THR A 406 -1.69 18.59 10.05
N ILE A 407 -1.93 19.86 9.72
CA ILE A 407 -2.46 20.24 8.42
C ILE A 407 -1.33 20.39 7.42
N ARG A 408 -1.38 19.57 6.37
CA ARG A 408 -0.44 19.55 5.26
C ARG A 408 -1.20 19.86 3.95
N PRO A 409 -0.84 20.93 3.22
CA PRO A 409 -1.42 21.18 1.91
C PRO A 409 -1.05 20.06 0.94
N ASP A 410 -2.00 19.66 0.10
CA ASP A 410 -1.76 18.68 -0.95
C ASP A 410 -1.32 19.38 -2.24
N ARG A 411 -0.72 18.63 -3.17
CA ARG A 411 -0.33 19.09 -4.51
C ARG A 411 -1.44 19.87 -5.20
N ARG A 412 -2.67 19.38 -5.04
CA ARG A 412 -3.88 19.97 -5.59
C ARG A 412 -4.18 21.35 -5.00
N ASN A 413 -3.81 21.63 -3.75
CA ASN A 413 -3.95 22.95 -3.13
C ASN A 413 -2.95 23.97 -3.72
N PHE A 414 -1.78 23.53 -4.21
CA PHE A 414 -0.77 24.40 -4.83
C PHE A 414 -0.96 24.61 -6.34
N GLU A 415 -1.56 23.65 -7.05
CA GLU A 415 -1.89 23.80 -8.48
C GLU A 415 -2.84 24.99 -8.72
N TYR A 416 -3.67 25.37 -7.74
CA TYR A 416 -4.54 26.56 -7.79
C TYR A 416 -3.83 27.87 -7.38
N THR A 417 -2.73 27.81 -6.64
CA THR A 417 -1.98 29.01 -6.21
C THR A 417 -0.82 29.36 -7.13
N GLY A 418 -0.61 28.61 -8.22
CA GLY A 418 0.47 28.85 -9.20
C GLY A 418 1.88 28.52 -8.70
N ILE A 419 2.01 27.87 -7.54
CA ILE A 419 3.31 27.51 -6.96
C ILE A 419 3.79 26.20 -7.59
N GLN A 420 4.85 26.26 -8.39
CA GLN A 420 5.44 25.09 -9.08
C GLN A 420 6.50 24.34 -8.25
N ASP A 421 6.83 24.82 -7.06
CA ASP A 421 7.86 24.23 -6.20
C ASP A 421 7.27 23.10 -5.33
N TYR A 422 7.27 21.89 -5.89
CA TYR A 422 6.72 20.68 -5.28
C TYR A 422 7.44 20.21 -4.02
N SER A 423 8.66 20.68 -3.75
CA SER A 423 9.30 20.33 -2.49
C SER A 423 8.47 20.87 -1.30
N LYS A 424 7.65 21.94 -1.48
CA LYS A 424 6.94 22.68 -0.40
C LYS A 424 5.81 21.84 0.16
N LEU A 425 5.44 20.81 -0.58
CA LEU A 425 4.45 19.83 -0.22
C LEU A 425 4.83 19.03 1.01
N SER A 426 6.10 18.90 1.42
CA SER A 426 6.49 18.09 2.58
C SER A 426 6.39 18.82 3.93
N VAL A 427 6.15 20.13 3.92
CA VAL A 427 6.22 20.96 5.12
C VAL A 427 4.85 21.07 5.80
N TYR A 428 4.84 20.91 7.11
CA TYR A 428 3.69 21.25 7.95
C TYR A 428 3.80 22.72 8.34
N TYR A 429 2.86 23.52 7.88
CA TYR A 429 2.86 24.95 8.13
C TYR A 429 2.30 25.27 9.52
N ARG A 430 2.97 26.18 10.23
CA ARG A 430 2.44 26.71 11.50
C ARG A 430 1.32 27.70 11.27
N HIS A 431 1.41 28.55 10.25
CA HIS A 431 0.31 29.41 9.82
C HIS A 431 -0.26 28.88 8.50
N ILE A 432 -1.57 28.71 8.43
CA ILE A 432 -2.29 28.28 7.23
C ILE A 432 -3.27 29.35 6.79
N ASP A 433 -3.20 29.72 5.51
CA ASP A 433 -4.16 30.59 4.83
C ASP A 433 -4.52 29.93 3.50
N PHE A 434 -5.68 29.28 3.46
CA PHE A 434 -6.18 28.59 2.27
C PHE A 434 -7.54 29.14 1.87
N SER A 435 -7.63 29.61 0.62
CA SER A 435 -8.88 29.93 -0.11
C SER A 435 -9.30 28.81 -1.07
N THR A 436 -8.63 27.65 -0.99
CA THR A 436 -8.93 26.49 -1.83
C THR A 436 -9.55 25.38 -0.99
N PRO A 437 -10.40 24.51 -1.58
CA PRO A 437 -11.04 23.43 -0.85
C PRO A 437 -10.04 22.53 -0.11
N LEU A 438 -10.19 22.41 1.20
CA LEU A 438 -9.46 21.49 2.07
C LEU A 438 -10.46 20.57 2.76
N ASN A 439 -10.37 19.27 2.49
CA ASN A 439 -11.23 18.31 3.18
C ASN A 439 -10.47 17.65 4.31
N LEU A 440 -11.06 17.59 5.51
CA LEU A 440 -10.50 16.93 6.69
C LEU A 440 -11.49 15.90 7.21
N SER A 441 -11.05 14.65 7.44
CA SER A 441 -11.86 13.72 8.23
C SER A 441 -12.00 14.23 9.66
N GLN A 442 -13.09 13.85 10.31
CA GLN A 442 -13.43 14.28 11.66
C GLN A 442 -12.24 14.33 12.64
N PRO A 443 -11.35 13.31 12.75
CA PRO A 443 -10.24 13.39 13.71
C PRO A 443 -9.26 14.53 13.41
N ASP A 444 -8.89 14.77 12.15
CA ASP A 444 -8.03 15.89 11.77
C ASP A 444 -8.75 17.24 11.98
N PHE A 445 -10.06 17.30 11.68
CA PHE A 445 -10.86 18.52 11.89
C PHE A 445 -10.98 18.87 13.37
N GLU A 446 -11.29 17.90 14.23
CA GLU A 446 -11.32 18.10 15.68
C GLU A 446 -9.93 18.42 16.24
N TYR A 447 -8.86 17.89 15.65
CA TYR A 447 -7.50 18.27 16.03
C TYR A 447 -7.23 19.75 15.68
N LEU A 448 -7.62 20.19 14.47
CA LEU A 448 -7.54 21.59 14.04
C LEU A 448 -8.24 22.51 15.05
N LEU A 449 -9.52 22.24 15.36
CA LEU A 449 -10.31 23.06 16.29
C LEU A 449 -9.67 23.16 17.69
N ARG A 450 -9.00 22.10 18.16
CA ARG A 450 -8.38 22.08 19.49
C ARG A 450 -7.02 22.77 19.53
N ASN A 451 -6.19 22.61 18.50
CA ASN A 451 -4.76 22.92 18.54
C ASN A 451 -4.34 24.12 17.67
N TYR A 452 -5.28 24.76 16.98
CA TYR A 452 -5.03 25.96 16.20
C TYR A 452 -5.86 27.13 16.75
N ASP A 453 -5.29 28.32 16.70
CA ASP A 453 -5.99 29.59 16.84
C ASP A 453 -6.58 29.96 15.48
N ILE A 454 -7.90 29.93 15.39
CA ILE A 454 -8.64 30.03 14.13
C ILE A 454 -9.20 31.43 14.00
N GLU A 455 -8.78 32.13 12.94
CA GLU A 455 -9.26 33.48 12.60
C GLU A 455 -10.44 33.41 11.64
N THR A 456 -10.42 32.47 10.69
CA THR A 456 -11.50 32.26 9.73
C THR A 456 -11.65 30.77 9.46
N LEU A 457 -12.89 30.29 9.44
CA LEU A 457 -13.21 28.91 9.10
C LEU A 457 -14.61 28.82 8.50
N GLU A 458 -14.67 28.52 7.21
CA GLU A 458 -15.91 28.26 6.46
C GLU A 458 -15.89 26.81 5.98
N TYR A 459 -16.96 26.07 6.27
CA TYR A 459 -17.03 24.65 5.97
C TYR A 459 -18.47 24.13 5.95
N GLU A 460 -18.65 22.97 5.34
CA GLU A 460 -19.81 22.10 5.50
C GLU A 460 -19.34 20.71 5.97
N LEU A 461 -20.25 19.88 6.48
CA LEU A 461 -19.94 18.54 6.95
C LEU A 461 -20.68 17.50 6.12
N LEU A 462 -19.92 16.64 5.42
CA LEU A 462 -20.46 15.43 4.79
C LEU A 462 -20.55 14.33 5.85
N VAL A 463 -21.76 13.92 6.20
CA VAL A 463 -22.07 13.01 7.29
C VAL A 463 -22.10 11.56 6.81
N TYR A 464 -21.58 10.64 7.63
CA TYR A 464 -21.52 9.20 7.39
C TYR A 464 -22.10 8.42 8.57
N ASP A 465 -22.77 7.30 8.30
CA ASP A 465 -23.04 6.28 9.32
C ASP A 465 -21.74 5.60 9.79
N VAL A 466 -21.73 5.07 11.02
CA VAL A 466 -20.66 4.19 11.51
C VAL A 466 -20.83 2.76 10.98
N ASP A 467 -19.75 2.15 10.48
CA ASP A 467 -19.71 0.78 9.96
C ASP A 467 -19.35 -0.24 11.06
N TRP A 468 -20.31 -0.51 11.96
CA TRP A 468 -20.13 -1.47 13.05
C TRP A 468 -19.79 -2.89 12.55
N GLU A 469 -20.35 -3.31 11.41
CA GLU A 469 -20.10 -4.62 10.81
C GLU A 469 -18.65 -4.76 10.32
N LEU A 470 -18.16 -3.74 9.60
CA LEU A 470 -16.77 -3.72 9.16
C LEU A 470 -15.80 -3.63 10.34
N MET A 471 -16.13 -2.84 11.36
CA MET A 471 -15.31 -2.71 12.57
C MET A 471 -15.14 -4.06 13.28
N ASP A 472 -16.22 -4.84 13.42
CA ASP A 472 -16.15 -6.17 14.01
C ASP A 472 -15.29 -7.13 13.17
N LEU A 473 -15.46 -7.14 11.84
CA LEU A 473 -14.61 -7.93 10.93
C LEU A 473 -13.13 -7.54 11.05
N LEU A 474 -12.83 -6.25 11.10
CA LEU A 474 -11.47 -5.73 11.24
C LEU A 474 -10.85 -6.08 12.60
N LYS A 475 -11.64 -6.05 13.66
CA LYS A 475 -11.21 -6.49 14.99
C LYS A 475 -10.82 -7.97 14.98
N GLN A 476 -11.68 -8.83 14.44
CA GLN A 476 -11.40 -10.27 14.32
C GLN A 476 -10.16 -10.55 13.44
N HIS A 477 -10.02 -9.81 12.33
CA HIS A 477 -8.84 -9.88 11.47
C HIS A 477 -7.55 -9.51 12.21
N LYS A 478 -7.56 -8.41 12.97
CA LYS A 478 -6.43 -8.00 13.80
C LYS A 478 -6.07 -9.06 14.83
N GLU A 479 -7.06 -9.59 15.55
CA GLU A 479 -6.84 -10.60 16.60
C GLU A 479 -6.17 -11.86 16.05
N ARG A 480 -6.66 -12.36 14.91
CA ARG A 480 -6.10 -13.50 14.19
C ARG A 480 -4.64 -13.28 13.80
N TRP A 481 -4.36 -12.22 13.04
CA TRP A 481 -3.01 -12.01 12.50
C TRP A 481 -2.01 -11.55 13.56
N ALA A 482 -2.45 -10.83 14.59
CA ALA A 482 -1.59 -10.52 15.74
C ALA A 482 -1.14 -11.78 16.46
N LYS A 483 -2.05 -12.74 16.69
CA LYS A 483 -1.71 -14.04 17.31
C LYS A 483 -0.70 -14.81 16.47
N ILE A 484 -0.91 -14.91 15.16
CA ILE A 484 0.04 -15.59 14.25
C ILE A 484 1.41 -14.90 14.27
N LYS A 485 1.43 -13.55 14.19
CA LYS A 485 2.67 -12.75 14.26
C LYS A 485 3.45 -13.00 15.55
N GLU A 486 2.78 -13.00 16.70
CA GLU A 486 3.41 -13.26 18.01
C GLU A 486 3.97 -14.68 18.11
N GLN A 487 3.21 -15.68 17.67
CA GLN A 487 3.65 -17.08 17.64
C GLN A 487 4.85 -17.29 16.71
N ALA A 488 4.84 -16.65 15.54
CA ALA A 488 5.95 -16.71 14.59
C ALA A 488 7.22 -16.08 15.17
N LYS A 489 7.11 -14.92 15.82
CA LYS A 489 8.25 -14.27 16.49
C LYS A 489 8.85 -15.15 17.58
N ALA A 490 8.00 -15.78 18.41
CA ALA A 490 8.45 -16.67 19.48
C ALA A 490 9.20 -17.90 18.95
N LYS A 491 8.87 -18.36 17.74
CA LYS A 491 9.54 -19.49 17.06
C LYS A 491 10.77 -19.08 16.24
N GLY A 492 11.04 -17.77 16.07
CA GLY A 492 12.07 -17.29 15.15
C GLY A 492 11.70 -17.42 13.66
N ASP A 493 10.43 -17.68 13.34
CA ASP A 493 9.95 -17.77 11.95
C ASP A 493 9.73 -16.35 11.38
N ILE A 494 10.81 -15.75 10.87
CA ILE A 494 10.81 -14.39 10.31
C ILE A 494 9.85 -14.27 9.12
N VAL A 495 9.68 -15.36 8.37
CA VAL A 495 8.82 -15.41 7.19
C VAL A 495 7.35 -15.28 7.61
N GLU A 496 6.88 -16.17 8.49
CA GLU A 496 5.49 -16.18 8.94
C GLU A 496 5.18 -14.89 9.71
N TYR A 497 6.16 -14.38 10.46
CA TYR A 497 6.08 -13.09 11.13
C TYR A 497 5.81 -11.94 10.15
N ASN A 498 6.54 -11.89 9.04
CA ASN A 498 6.35 -10.85 8.03
C ASN A 498 5.05 -11.05 7.25
N TYR A 499 4.68 -12.28 6.90
CA TYR A 499 3.39 -12.55 6.24
C TYR A 499 2.21 -12.10 7.11
N ALA A 500 2.25 -12.36 8.42
CA ALA A 500 1.23 -11.88 9.34
C ALA A 500 1.26 -10.35 9.49
N LYS A 501 2.44 -9.72 9.56
CA LYS A 501 2.60 -8.25 9.56
C LYS A 501 2.03 -7.63 8.28
N ASP A 502 2.29 -8.23 7.13
CA ASP A 502 1.79 -7.83 5.82
C ASP A 502 0.27 -7.87 5.78
N ASN A 503 -0.36 -8.93 6.28
CA ASN A 503 -1.83 -9.02 6.34
C ASN A 503 -2.46 -7.99 7.29
N LEU A 504 -1.77 -7.59 8.36
CA LEU A 504 -2.20 -6.50 9.24
C LEU A 504 -2.12 -5.13 8.53
N ASN A 505 -1.12 -4.90 7.67
CA ASN A 505 -0.86 -3.61 7.03
C ASN A 505 -1.56 -3.44 5.68
N TYR A 506 -1.47 -4.44 4.79
CA TYR A 506 -1.98 -4.36 3.42
C TYR A 506 -3.49 -4.29 3.32
N VAL A 507 -4.22 -4.70 4.35
CA VAL A 507 -5.66 -4.53 4.41
C VAL A 507 -6.04 -3.04 4.27
N VAL A 508 -5.29 -2.14 4.91
CA VAL A 508 -5.51 -0.69 4.83
C VAL A 508 -5.25 -0.16 3.42
N GLY A 509 -4.18 -0.63 2.78
CA GLY A 509 -3.90 -0.32 1.37
C GLY A 509 -5.02 -0.79 0.43
N GLY A 510 -5.60 -1.96 0.72
CA GLY A 510 -6.74 -2.51 -0.01
C GLY A 510 -8.03 -1.68 0.17
N LEU A 511 -8.28 -1.16 1.38
CA LEU A 511 -9.39 -0.24 1.67
C LEU A 511 -9.24 1.08 0.89
N GLY A 512 -8.03 1.64 0.83
CA GLY A 512 -7.70 2.91 0.17
C GLY A 512 -7.46 2.83 -1.34
N ALA A 513 -7.64 1.65 -1.95
CA ALA A 513 -7.35 1.42 -3.36
C ALA A 513 -8.21 2.31 -4.27
N ARG A 514 -7.56 3.08 -5.15
CA ARG A 514 -8.24 3.99 -6.09
C ARG A 514 -9.16 3.20 -7.02
N LYS A 515 -10.40 3.67 -7.17
CA LYS A 515 -11.33 3.18 -8.19
C LYS A 515 -11.35 4.16 -9.36
N THR A 516 -11.43 3.64 -10.58
CA THR A 516 -11.52 4.47 -11.81
C THR A 516 -12.87 5.17 -11.89
N ASN A 517 -13.96 4.45 -11.61
CA ASN A 517 -15.31 5.01 -11.56
C ASN A 517 -15.66 5.43 -10.11
N PRO A 518 -15.96 6.73 -9.86
CA PRO A 518 -16.27 7.25 -8.53
C PRO A 518 -17.56 6.69 -7.91
N ALA A 519 -18.49 6.12 -8.70
CA ALA A 519 -19.69 5.46 -8.18
C ALA A 519 -19.43 4.03 -7.64
N THR A 520 -18.22 3.49 -7.87
CA THR A 520 -17.87 2.13 -7.42
C THR A 520 -17.83 2.09 -5.89
N PRO A 521 -18.42 1.07 -5.24
CA PRO A 521 -18.22 0.86 -3.81
C PRO A 521 -16.72 0.86 -3.47
N SER A 522 -16.35 1.68 -2.48
CA SER A 522 -14.97 1.83 -2.05
C SER A 522 -14.93 2.10 -0.55
N TYR A 523 -13.81 1.79 0.08
CA TYR A 523 -13.54 2.07 1.48
C TYR A 523 -12.55 3.22 1.64
N VAL A 524 -12.52 4.16 0.68
CA VAL A 524 -11.55 5.27 0.70
C VAL A 524 -11.75 6.16 1.94
N ALA A 525 -13.01 6.37 2.37
CA ALA A 525 -13.31 7.09 3.60
C ALA A 525 -12.78 6.33 4.83
N VAL A 526 -12.99 5.01 4.90
CA VAL A 526 -12.45 4.16 5.98
C VAL A 526 -10.94 4.27 6.06
N ALA A 527 -10.23 4.10 4.94
CA ALA A 527 -8.79 4.24 4.90
C ALA A 527 -8.32 5.64 5.32
N ASN A 528 -9.07 6.69 4.94
CA ASN A 528 -8.77 8.05 5.39
C ASN A 528 -8.90 8.19 6.91
N PHE A 529 -10.00 7.75 7.49
CA PHE A 529 -10.22 7.82 8.95
C PHE A 529 -9.14 7.06 9.73
N ILE A 530 -8.76 5.85 9.28
CA ILE A 530 -7.67 5.08 9.91
C ILE A 530 -6.37 5.90 9.93
N ASN A 531 -5.99 6.50 8.81
CA ASN A 531 -4.79 7.35 8.74
C ASN A 531 -4.93 8.64 9.56
N SER A 532 -6.13 9.22 9.63
CA SER A 532 -6.44 10.42 10.41
C SER A 532 -6.28 10.18 11.92
N TYR A 533 -6.83 9.09 12.44
CA TYR A 533 -6.63 8.70 13.84
C TYR A 533 -5.15 8.46 14.17
N ALA A 534 -4.43 7.78 13.27
CA ALA A 534 -3.00 7.55 13.35
C ALA A 534 -2.21 8.86 13.49
N ARG A 535 -2.42 9.80 12.55
CA ARG A 535 -1.76 11.11 12.59
C ARG A 535 -2.07 11.89 13.87
N CYS A 536 -3.34 11.98 14.22
CA CYS A 536 -3.79 12.75 15.37
C CYS A 536 -3.25 12.15 16.68
N GLN A 537 -3.18 10.82 16.81
CA GLN A 537 -2.58 10.19 17.98
C GLN A 537 -1.10 10.57 18.10
N THR A 538 -0.31 10.46 17.02
CA THR A 538 1.13 10.80 17.07
C THR A 538 1.33 12.28 17.41
N ALA A 539 0.53 13.18 16.84
CA ALA A 539 0.57 14.60 17.15
C ALA A 539 0.16 14.90 18.61
N GLU A 540 -0.86 14.23 19.14
CA GLU A 540 -1.24 14.33 20.55
C GLU A 540 -0.15 13.80 21.50
N LEU A 541 0.57 12.74 21.11
CA LEU A 541 1.72 12.25 21.87
C LEU A 541 2.85 13.28 21.91
N ILE A 542 3.14 13.94 20.78
CA ILE A 542 4.11 15.05 20.74
C ILE A 542 3.65 16.21 21.63
N ASN A 543 2.37 16.58 21.59
CA ASN A 543 1.83 17.63 22.45
C ASN A 543 1.93 17.30 23.95
N LYS A 544 1.84 16.03 24.33
CA LYS A 544 2.02 15.57 25.72
C LYS A 544 3.49 15.50 26.12
N LEU A 545 4.37 15.13 25.19
CA LEU A 545 5.81 15.07 25.39
C LEU A 545 6.41 16.47 25.57
N GLY A 546 5.93 17.44 24.78
CA GLY A 546 6.51 18.77 24.67
C GLY A 546 7.37 18.91 23.41
N MET A 547 7.18 20.01 22.69
CA MET A 547 7.95 20.33 21.47
C MET A 547 9.45 20.52 21.73
N ASP A 548 9.83 20.87 22.96
CA ASP A 548 11.22 21.04 23.40
C ASP A 548 12.00 19.73 23.43
N LEU A 549 11.34 18.63 23.79
CA LEU A 549 11.92 17.29 23.82
C LEU A 549 11.76 16.54 22.49
N PHE A 550 10.73 16.87 21.72
CA PHE A 550 10.47 16.23 20.44
C PHE A 550 11.57 16.54 19.42
N CYS A 551 12.01 15.50 18.68
CA CYS A 551 13.02 15.64 17.64
C CYS A 551 12.48 15.31 16.24
N TYR A 552 11.77 14.19 16.10
CA TYR A 552 11.40 13.66 14.79
C TYR A 552 10.32 12.58 14.90
N CYS A 553 9.43 12.48 13.91
CA CYS A 553 8.55 11.32 13.74
C CYS A 553 8.41 10.94 12.26
N ALA A 554 8.25 9.63 12.01
CA ALA A 554 7.85 9.12 10.70
C ALA A 554 6.83 8.00 10.84
N VAL A 555 5.57 8.35 10.59
CA VAL A 555 4.39 7.48 10.66
C VAL A 555 4.17 6.95 12.08
N ASP A 556 4.85 5.86 12.43
CA ASP A 556 4.72 5.07 13.65
C ASP A 556 5.94 5.15 14.59
N SER A 557 6.98 5.89 14.20
CA SER A 557 8.15 6.16 15.06
C SER A 557 8.11 7.54 15.72
N LEU A 558 8.59 7.62 16.97
CA LEU A 558 8.76 8.85 17.73
C LEU A 558 10.18 8.92 18.30
N HIS A 559 10.88 10.02 18.01
CA HIS A 559 12.26 10.27 18.41
C HIS A 559 12.28 11.51 19.29
N PHE A 560 12.85 11.39 20.49
CA PHE A 560 12.85 12.49 21.46
C PHE A 560 14.01 12.42 22.45
N LEU A 561 14.38 13.57 23.00
CA LEU A 561 15.36 13.68 24.07
C LEU A 561 14.78 13.14 25.38
N LEU A 562 15.53 12.31 26.09
CA LEU A 562 15.08 11.70 27.34
C LEU A 562 14.88 12.77 28.43
N PRO A 563 13.67 12.87 29.03
CA PRO A 563 13.44 13.64 30.26
C PRO A 563 14.45 13.26 31.36
N GLU A 564 14.84 14.22 32.22
CA GLU A 564 15.70 13.91 33.38
C GLU A 564 15.06 12.84 34.29
N SER A 565 13.73 12.83 34.37
CA SER A 565 12.96 11.81 35.10
C SER A 565 13.18 10.39 34.58
N CYS A 566 13.71 10.22 33.36
CA CYS A 566 14.03 8.92 32.76
C CYS A 566 15.47 8.48 33.03
N LEU A 567 16.25 9.27 33.77
CA LEU A 567 17.66 9.03 34.05
C LEU A 567 17.90 8.67 35.52
N THR A 568 18.97 7.91 35.78
CA THR A 568 19.51 7.63 37.12
C THR A 568 20.98 8.01 37.12
N ASN A 569 21.34 9.07 37.87
CA ASN A 569 22.68 9.65 37.87
C ASN A 569 23.17 10.02 36.46
N GLY A 570 22.30 10.63 35.65
CA GLY A 570 22.58 11.00 34.25
C GLY A 570 22.64 9.84 33.26
N LYS A 571 22.45 8.59 33.71
CA LYS A 571 22.46 7.39 32.84
C LYS A 571 21.05 6.94 32.50
N TYR A 572 20.91 6.32 31.33
CA TYR A 572 19.66 5.71 30.88
C TYR A 572 19.12 4.67 31.88
N ASP A 573 17.84 4.78 32.22
CA ASP A 573 17.12 3.84 33.08
C ASP A 573 15.84 3.37 32.40
N PHE A 574 15.83 2.12 31.94
CA PHE A 574 14.68 1.53 31.24
C PHE A 574 13.41 1.49 32.10
N ARG A 575 13.51 1.29 33.43
CA ARG A 575 12.33 1.23 34.30
C ARG A 575 11.68 2.61 34.40
N LYS A 576 12.49 3.66 34.51
CA LYS A 576 12.01 5.04 34.53
C LYS A 576 11.43 5.47 33.18
N LEU A 577 12.07 5.11 32.07
CA LEU A 577 11.51 5.32 30.73
C LEU A 577 10.13 4.65 30.60
N LYS A 578 10.02 3.37 30.98
CA LYS A 578 8.74 2.64 30.95
C LYS A 578 7.66 3.34 31.78
N ALA A 579 8.01 3.80 32.99
CA ALA A 579 7.09 4.53 33.86
C ALA A 579 6.67 5.89 33.26
N PHE A 580 7.61 6.63 32.67
CA PHE A 580 7.34 7.89 31.98
C PHE A 580 6.39 7.69 30.80
N LEU A 581 6.70 6.74 29.90
CA LEU A 581 5.87 6.44 28.73
C LEU A 581 4.43 6.07 29.13
N ALA A 582 4.28 5.21 30.15
CA ALA A 582 2.97 4.80 30.63
C ALA A 582 2.19 5.97 31.28
N SER A 583 2.82 6.72 32.18
CA SER A 583 2.13 7.76 32.97
C SER A 583 1.92 9.08 32.23
N LYS A 584 2.86 9.50 31.38
CA LYS A 584 2.81 10.79 30.67
C LYS A 584 2.23 10.66 29.28
N LEU A 585 2.59 9.62 28.54
CA LEU A 585 2.15 9.44 27.16
C LEU A 585 0.99 8.46 27.01
N GLY A 586 0.72 7.63 28.03
CA GLY A 586 -0.28 6.55 27.95
C GLY A 586 0.19 5.39 27.08
N ILE A 587 1.51 5.23 26.92
CA ILE A 587 2.13 4.23 26.05
C ILE A 587 2.48 2.97 26.86
N GLU A 588 1.98 1.83 26.41
CA GLU A 588 2.43 0.51 26.88
C GLU A 588 3.67 0.07 26.10
N LEU A 589 4.71 -0.43 26.79
CA LEU A 589 5.86 -1.05 26.14
C LEU A 589 5.69 -2.57 26.03
N HIS A 590 5.77 -3.10 24.81
CA HIS A 590 5.80 -4.53 24.50
C HIS A 590 6.55 -4.79 23.19
N PRO A 591 7.34 -5.87 23.06
CA PRO A 591 8.12 -6.14 21.85
C PRO A 591 7.29 -6.43 20.59
N THR A 592 6.06 -6.91 20.73
CA THR A 592 5.24 -7.39 19.58
C THR A 592 3.74 -7.08 19.63
N LYS A 593 3.21 -6.65 20.78
CA LYS A 593 1.76 -6.60 21.02
C LYS A 593 1.17 -5.45 20.23
N THR A 594 0.14 -5.70 19.43
CA THR A 594 -0.43 -4.65 18.58
C THR A 594 -0.99 -3.48 19.37
N GLY A 595 -0.58 -2.25 19.03
CA GLY A 595 -0.93 -1.00 19.72
C GLY A 595 -0.05 -0.68 20.93
N ALA A 596 0.93 -1.52 21.24
CA ALA A 596 2.00 -1.23 22.20
C ALA A 596 3.27 -0.81 21.46
N TRP A 597 4.14 -0.07 22.13
CA TRP A 597 5.36 0.46 21.55
C TRP A 597 6.57 -0.40 21.93
N LYS A 598 7.62 -0.36 21.13
CA LYS A 598 8.94 -0.93 21.45
C LYS A 598 9.99 0.19 21.46
N VAL A 599 11.02 0.00 22.27
CA VAL A 599 12.23 0.84 22.21
C VAL A 599 13.12 0.25 21.12
N GLU A 600 13.42 1.01 20.08
CA GLU A 600 14.29 0.59 18.98
C GLU A 600 15.75 0.97 19.24
N SER A 601 15.98 2.17 19.77
CA SER A 601 17.32 2.68 20.04
C SER A 601 17.33 3.67 21.19
N VAL A 602 18.46 3.74 21.89
CA VAL A 602 18.80 4.83 22.80
C VAL A 602 20.13 5.40 22.31
N TRP A 603 20.16 6.70 22.05
CA TRP A 603 21.27 7.35 21.37
C TRP A 603 21.85 8.50 22.19
N ASN A 604 23.15 8.74 22.02
CA ASN A 604 23.86 9.86 22.67
C ASN A 604 24.20 10.99 21.69
N LYS A 605 24.03 10.73 20.40
CA LYS A 605 24.25 11.69 19.31
C LYS A 605 23.29 11.36 18.17
N ALA A 606 22.59 12.35 17.64
CA ALA A 606 21.72 12.16 16.48
C ALA A 606 21.73 13.39 15.58
N LYS A 607 21.40 13.19 14.30
CA LYS A 607 21.20 14.28 13.34
C LYS A 607 20.08 13.91 12.37
N PHE A 608 19.16 14.83 12.17
CA PHE A 608 18.00 14.67 11.29
C PHE A 608 18.12 15.67 10.14
N LEU A 609 18.38 15.20 8.92
CA LEU A 609 18.51 16.09 7.75
C LEU A 609 17.15 16.35 7.09
N ASN A 610 16.32 15.31 7.01
CA ASN A 610 15.03 15.34 6.33
C ASN A 610 14.13 14.19 6.81
N ILE A 611 12.89 14.18 6.35
CA ILE A 611 12.00 13.02 6.49
C ILE A 611 12.64 11.78 5.86
N ASN A 612 12.81 10.75 6.67
CA ASN A 612 13.48 9.49 6.38
C ASN A 612 14.96 9.64 6.00
N ILE A 613 15.63 10.69 6.48
CA ILE A 613 17.07 10.92 6.34
C ILE A 613 17.65 11.38 7.69
N TYR A 614 18.16 10.43 8.47
CA TYR A 614 18.77 10.70 9.76
C TYR A 614 19.83 9.66 10.14
N GLY A 615 20.63 9.99 11.15
CA GLY A 615 21.58 9.08 11.77
C GLY A 615 21.59 9.20 13.29
N GLU A 616 21.76 8.08 13.96
CA GLU A 616 21.76 7.93 15.42
C GLU A 616 22.98 7.12 15.84
N ARG A 617 23.76 7.67 16.77
CA ARG A 617 24.82 6.92 17.46
C ARG A 617 24.25 6.35 18.75
N ASP A 618 24.19 5.03 18.83
CA ASP A 618 23.66 4.34 20.00
C ASP A 618 24.62 4.43 21.21
N LEU A 619 24.23 3.81 22.33
CA LEU A 619 25.08 3.74 23.52
C LEU A 619 26.31 2.82 23.38
N SER A 620 26.35 1.94 22.38
CA SER A 620 27.51 1.09 22.08
C SER A 620 28.57 1.82 21.24
N GLY A 621 28.19 2.94 20.63
CA GLY A 621 29.03 3.75 19.74
C GLY A 621 28.80 3.47 18.26
N GLU A 622 27.89 2.56 17.92
CA GLU A 622 27.51 2.25 16.54
C GLU A 622 26.66 3.39 15.97
N PHE A 623 27.01 3.85 14.76
CA PHE A 623 26.27 4.89 14.05
C PHE A 623 25.36 4.26 13.00
N ILE A 624 24.05 4.32 13.23
CA ILE A 624 23.03 3.73 12.39
C ILE A 624 22.34 4.86 11.61
N THR A 625 22.19 4.68 10.31
CA THR A 625 21.54 5.67 9.43
C THR A 625 20.31 5.09 8.76
N LYS A 626 19.29 5.94 8.57
CA LYS A 626 18.09 5.65 7.78
C LYS A 626 17.99 6.71 6.71
N VAL A 627 18.18 6.30 5.45
CA VAL A 627 18.23 7.22 4.30
C VAL A 627 17.38 6.68 3.16
N ALA A 628 16.26 7.34 2.89
CA ALA A 628 15.35 6.94 1.82
C ALA A 628 16.04 6.99 0.44
N GLY A 629 16.01 5.86 -0.27
CA GLY A 629 16.57 5.72 -1.61
C GLY A 629 18.09 5.46 -1.66
N ILE A 630 18.72 5.17 -0.52
CA ILE A 630 20.13 4.77 -0.46
C ILE A 630 20.23 3.41 0.23
N ASN A 631 20.90 2.46 -0.42
CA ASN A 631 20.95 1.06 0.00
C ASN A 631 22.19 0.72 0.85
N ARG A 632 22.93 1.74 1.31
CA ARG A 632 24.09 1.56 2.20
C ARG A 632 23.98 2.48 3.42
N PRO A 633 24.56 2.09 4.56
CA PRO A 633 24.77 3.00 5.68
C PRO A 633 25.68 4.16 5.28
N LEU A 634 25.41 5.33 5.84
CA LEU A 634 26.28 6.50 5.78
C LEU A 634 27.04 6.66 7.09
N ASN A 635 28.27 7.18 7.00
CA ASN A 635 29.01 7.64 8.17
C ASN A 635 28.57 9.07 8.60
N GLU A 636 29.14 9.59 9.68
CA GLU A 636 28.75 10.90 10.21
C GLU A 636 29.11 12.09 9.31
N GLU A 637 30.22 12.02 8.57
CA GLU A 637 30.65 13.06 7.64
C GLU A 637 29.72 13.10 6.41
N GLU A 638 29.38 11.91 5.91
CA GLU A 638 28.46 11.69 4.80
C GLU A 638 27.04 12.17 5.11
N LEU A 639 26.63 12.21 6.38
CA LEU A 639 25.33 12.73 6.82
C LEU A 639 25.34 14.27 6.87
N SER A 640 25.60 14.86 5.72
CA SER A 640 25.65 16.31 5.53
C SER A 640 24.79 16.75 4.36
N PRO A 641 24.23 17.96 4.43
CA PRO A 641 23.60 18.60 3.29
C PRO A 641 24.45 18.52 2.03
N ASN A 642 23.80 18.21 0.91
CA ASN A 642 24.41 18.21 -0.41
C ASN A 642 25.64 17.28 -0.51
N TYR A 643 25.81 16.35 0.44
CA TYR A 643 26.91 15.40 0.38
C TYR A 643 26.73 14.53 -0.86
N PRO A 644 27.75 14.43 -1.74
CA PRO A 644 27.64 13.66 -2.97
C PRO A 644 27.70 12.17 -2.64
N ILE A 645 26.59 11.47 -2.86
CA ILE A 645 26.50 10.03 -2.62
C ILE A 645 26.39 9.30 -3.96
N PRO A 646 27.28 8.33 -4.24
CA PRO A 646 27.09 7.45 -5.37
C PRO A 646 25.87 6.55 -5.10
N ILE A 647 24.87 6.65 -5.95
CA ILE A 647 23.73 5.74 -5.99
C ILE A 647 23.70 5.00 -7.32
N GLN A 648 23.23 3.76 -7.30
CA GLN A 648 23.00 3.00 -8.51
C GLN A 648 21.59 3.30 -9.03
N VAL A 649 21.52 3.89 -10.22
CA VAL A 649 20.26 4.11 -10.92
C VAL A 649 20.20 3.23 -12.15
N ARG A 650 19.01 2.69 -12.40
CA ARG A 650 18.73 1.92 -13.61
C ARG A 650 18.76 2.87 -14.80
N THR A 651 19.65 2.60 -15.74
CA THR A 651 19.81 3.39 -16.96
C THR A 651 19.61 2.47 -18.15
N ALA A 652 18.63 2.79 -18.99
CA ALA A 652 18.42 2.11 -20.26
C ALA A 652 19.58 2.43 -21.21
N VAL A 653 20.13 1.40 -21.85
CA VAL A 653 21.15 1.46 -22.90
C VAL A 653 20.76 0.52 -24.04
N GLU A 654 21.41 0.64 -25.20
CA GLU A 654 21.23 -0.34 -26.27
C GLU A 654 21.57 -1.75 -25.73
N GLY A 655 20.64 -2.70 -25.95
CA GLY A 655 20.71 -4.06 -25.40
C GLY A 655 20.61 -4.20 -23.89
N GLY A 656 20.34 -3.13 -23.13
CA GLY A 656 20.66 -3.13 -21.70
C GLY A 656 19.75 -2.29 -20.80
N THR A 657 19.60 -2.75 -19.56
CA THR A 657 19.56 -1.84 -18.43
C THR A 657 20.82 -2.11 -17.62
N ILE A 658 21.64 -1.08 -17.43
CA ILE A 658 22.79 -1.15 -16.53
C ILE A 658 22.48 -0.37 -15.25
N LEU A 659 23.09 -0.79 -14.15
CA LEU A 659 23.16 0.03 -12.95
C LEU A 659 24.29 1.03 -13.14
N LYS A 660 23.94 2.25 -13.53
CA LYS A 660 24.92 3.34 -13.65
C LYS A 660 25.05 4.00 -12.29
N THR A 661 26.27 4.15 -11.82
CA THR A 661 26.56 5.00 -10.67
C THR A 661 26.32 6.45 -11.07
N VAL A 662 25.36 7.10 -10.42
CA VAL A 662 25.16 8.55 -10.50
C VAL A 662 25.41 9.15 -9.13
N ILE A 663 25.97 10.35 -9.11
CA ILE A 663 26.13 11.10 -7.88
C ILE A 663 24.79 11.79 -7.59
N LYS A 664 24.19 11.46 -6.45
CA LYS A 664 23.03 12.15 -5.92
C LYS A 664 23.42 12.85 -4.63
N GLU A 665 23.04 14.11 -4.53
CA GLU A 665 23.26 14.90 -3.34
C GLU A 665 22.20 14.59 -2.28
N LEU A 666 22.61 14.51 -1.02
CA LEU A 666 21.66 14.38 0.08
C LEU A 666 20.78 15.63 0.17
N PRO A 667 19.44 15.47 0.08
CA PRO A 667 18.56 16.61 0.15
C PRO A 667 18.49 17.12 1.59
N LEU A 668 18.81 18.40 1.76
CA LEU A 668 18.29 19.15 2.90
C LEU A 668 16.77 19.26 2.79
N SER A 669 16.08 19.33 3.92
CA SER A 669 14.63 19.54 3.92
C SER A 669 14.19 20.78 3.17
N TYR A 670 15.04 21.80 2.95
CA TYR A 670 14.82 22.90 2.01
C TYR A 670 15.96 23.94 1.99
N ASP A 671 16.15 24.62 0.84
CA ASP A 671 16.78 25.95 0.63
C ASP A 671 16.15 27.10 1.48
N GLY A 672 15.42 26.77 2.54
CA GLY A 672 14.52 27.65 3.27
C GLY A 672 14.91 27.91 4.73
N VAL A 673 16.03 27.40 5.24
CA VAL A 673 16.45 27.71 6.63
C VAL A 673 16.72 29.22 6.80
N GLU A 674 17.23 29.90 5.76
CA GLU A 674 17.34 31.36 5.76
C GLU A 674 15.98 32.07 5.59
N LYS A 675 15.03 31.51 4.83
CA LYS A 675 13.71 32.14 4.64
C LYS A 675 12.74 31.90 5.79
N MET A 676 12.77 30.74 6.46
CA MET A 676 11.94 30.44 7.64
C MET A 676 12.40 31.21 8.87
N ARG A 677 13.71 31.45 9.04
CA ARG A 677 14.17 32.44 10.03
C ARG A 677 13.60 33.83 9.75
N ASN A 678 13.46 34.20 8.48
CA ASN A 678 12.94 35.49 8.05
C ASN A 678 11.41 35.54 7.83
N THR A 679 10.66 34.47 8.14
CA THR A 679 9.17 34.50 8.14
C THR A 679 8.59 34.48 9.56
N VAL A 680 9.45 34.53 10.57
CA VAL A 680 9.11 34.63 12.00
C VAL A 680 9.27 36.09 12.51
N GLU A 681 9.61 37.04 11.62
CA GLU A 681 9.56 38.49 11.88
C GLU A 681 8.37 39.14 11.17
#